data_AF-A0A495A455-F1
#
_entry.id   AF-A0A495A455-F1
#
_cell.length_a   1.000
_cell.length_b   1.000
_cell.length_c   1.000
_cell.angle_alpha   90.00
_cell.angle_beta   90.00
_cell.angle_gamma   90.00
#
_symmetry.space_group_name_H-M   'P 1'
#
loop_
_entity.id
_entity.type
_entity.pdbx_description
1 polymer ?
#
loop_
_entity_poly.entity_id
_entity_poly.type
_entity_poly.pdbx_seq_one_letter_code
_entity_poly.pdbx_strand_id
1 'polypeptide(L)'
;MMQQLFVNHSIEEKHHKIVVTLYIDKRYGYEEFGEEFLAKGKKWILENEARKYVSTHLPNVKGGIVKIAFGTMILAALPIHTSVSAEEANNIPNDVIIYTVQPGDTLTHIASEYKLNIDELKQINGLTSDAIYANQDLIIPTDNPVIPEQPTIETNPEDTSLPEIEVKQEIAKESIDNDMGSYTVKPGDTLTSISNKFDVDINQMKAANDLTADTIFINQVLKIPGKDEQGTTRVEETKDQSSTVILAPGTSNPDVKKMKLNLAKLGFIVSNNPNNDFGPKTESTVKDFQAAYGLQPTGVADAETLSKLDALSSASIVLANGVSHPDVKQLKLDLARLGYIVSNNPNNDYGPKTESTVKEFQSANGLKTTGVADTKTLNKIEELLTTSTVFANGDSHPDVKKLKLNLAKLGFIVSNNPNNDFGPKTESTVKDFQSAYGLKATGVADANTINKVEELLASSTVLSNGVSHPDVKQLKLKLAKLGFTVSNNPNNDYGPKTESTVKDFQSAYGLHPTGVADAITLNKLDELLTGTTVLANGISHPDVKQMKINLAKLGFIVSNNPNNDFGPKTEEQVKKFQRKYGLSVTGIADAKTLDTLEKIVKGEHGDSNEEETILLKEGVKHKKVIQLKLDLEKAGFKVSDNPNTSYGPITTHTVKEFQRAYNLTADGIAGEATLKKLEEVISQTIPSPFNRVMKQEDSGNDVKLLQTYLNDVGFKVVNVPTNYYGTLTENKVKEFQQQNGLPITGIADARTLQQLVTARAGIKENINSFFITGRGYGHAVGMTQHGAYGMASEGYAYDEILSYYYTGTGIGVRDTSNQNIRVLLAEGLDKLTISSNQAYQVGDREFLPNTKTTIIYKDGKYTLENSGRTYELTKAFQVSSSNDGLLIFNNKYYEGNFSVSTSKDKLDLVNHLNIENYLKGVVPYEIIPSWNNLDLFKVQTLAARTYALKQINPNKKFDVYDTTRSQVYNGIPQAIPEQYVRNINQAISATKGEVILYNGALIDAVYSASAGGQTVDAVDVWGNNVPYLIGKEDPYDRSKYASNWWSYTITKQQLQSLYPEVGKIINVTVTETKYNRPTKIRISGETKEITVTGSEFRNKLGTNHMQSATFTIEGIQ
;
A
#
# COMPACT_ATOMS: atom_id res chain seq x y z
N MET A 1 -25.66 -14.39 2.81
CA MET A 1 -26.40 -13.74 1.70
C MET A 1 -25.48 -12.73 1.04
N MET A 2 -25.10 -12.96 -0.22
CA MET A 2 -24.35 -11.98 -1.02
C MET A 2 -25.22 -10.76 -1.34
N GLN A 3 -24.63 -9.57 -1.38
CA GLN A 3 -25.32 -8.33 -1.74
C GLN A 3 -25.34 -8.15 -3.27
N GLN A 4 -26.42 -7.61 -3.82
CA GLN A 4 -26.53 -7.36 -5.27
C GLN A 4 -25.52 -6.30 -5.73
N LEU A 5 -24.84 -6.58 -6.85
CA LEU A 5 -23.83 -5.70 -7.46
C LEU A 5 -24.43 -4.55 -8.29
N PHE A 6 -25.57 -4.82 -8.94
CA PHE A 6 -26.29 -3.85 -9.78
C PHE A 6 -27.54 -3.35 -9.07
N VAL A 7 -27.70 -2.03 -8.99
CA VAL A 7 -28.85 -1.38 -8.34
C VAL A 7 -29.96 -1.00 -9.29
N ASN A 8 -29.65 -0.84 -10.58
CA ASN A 8 -30.63 -0.42 -11.58
C ASN A 8 -30.19 -0.84 -12.99
N HIS A 9 -31.10 -0.75 -13.95
CA HIS A 9 -30.81 -0.94 -15.37
C HIS A 9 -31.63 0.02 -16.25
N SER A 10 -31.18 0.24 -17.48
CA SER A 10 -31.97 0.87 -18.54
C SER A 10 -32.00 -0.02 -19.79
N ILE A 11 -33.07 0.07 -20.58
CA ILE A 11 -33.24 -0.67 -21.82
C ILE A 11 -33.51 0.32 -22.94
N GLU A 12 -32.71 0.28 -24.00
CA GLU A 12 -32.87 1.10 -25.20
C GLU A 12 -32.91 0.22 -26.44
N GLU A 13 -33.81 0.50 -27.37
CA GLU A 13 -33.77 -0.11 -28.70
C GLU A 13 -33.06 0.83 -29.68
N LYS A 14 -31.97 0.35 -30.30
CA LYS A 14 -31.19 1.12 -31.28
C LYS A 14 -30.86 0.25 -32.49
N HIS A 15 -31.31 0.67 -33.66
CA HIS A 15 -31.09 -0.02 -34.95
C HIS A 15 -31.50 -1.51 -34.93
N HIS A 16 -32.72 -1.81 -34.46
CA HIS A 16 -33.27 -3.18 -34.32
C HIS A 16 -32.43 -4.10 -33.41
N LYS A 17 -31.70 -3.54 -32.44
CA LYS A 17 -31.01 -4.29 -31.39
C LYS A 17 -31.32 -3.70 -30.02
N ILE A 18 -31.59 -4.57 -29.05
CA ILE A 18 -31.80 -4.19 -27.66
C ILE A 18 -30.44 -3.94 -27.00
N VAL A 19 -30.32 -2.82 -26.29
CA VAL A 19 -29.16 -2.48 -25.47
C VAL A 19 -29.64 -2.35 -24.02
N VAL A 20 -29.14 -3.22 -23.15
CA VAL A 20 -29.39 -3.15 -21.70
C VAL A 20 -28.18 -2.51 -21.05
N THR A 21 -28.34 -1.45 -20.27
CA THR A 21 -27.24 -0.87 -19.47
C THR A 21 -27.48 -1.15 -17.99
N LEU A 22 -26.61 -1.92 -17.35
CA LEU A 22 -26.64 -2.21 -15.91
C LEU A 22 -25.80 -1.18 -15.16
N TYR A 23 -26.34 -0.61 -14.08
CA TYR A 23 -25.66 0.39 -13.26
C TYR A 23 -25.18 -0.25 -11.95
N ILE A 24 -23.86 -0.22 -11.73
CA ILE A 24 -23.22 -0.67 -10.48
C ILE A 24 -23.58 0.27 -9.34
N ASP A 25 -23.72 -0.27 -8.13
CA ASP A 25 -23.97 0.52 -6.91
C ASP A 25 -22.84 1.51 -6.63
N LYS A 26 -23.20 2.78 -6.34
CA LYS A 26 -22.26 3.82 -5.92
C LYS A 26 -21.55 3.50 -4.60
N ARG A 27 -22.09 2.59 -3.78
CA ARG A 27 -21.42 2.07 -2.57
C ARG A 27 -20.12 1.31 -2.87
N TYR A 28 -19.87 0.93 -4.12
CA TYR A 28 -18.60 0.34 -4.56
C TYR A 28 -17.59 1.37 -5.12
N GLY A 29 -17.83 2.69 -4.98
CA GLY A 29 -16.79 3.69 -5.23
C GLY A 29 -17.21 5.16 -5.20
N TYR A 30 -16.31 6.02 -4.72
CA TYR A 30 -16.13 7.39 -5.23
C TYR A 30 -14.85 7.42 -6.10
N GLU A 31 -14.60 8.56 -6.75
CA GLU A 31 -13.76 8.70 -7.95
C GLU A 31 -12.25 8.42 -7.76
N GLU A 32 -11.87 7.14 -7.77
CA GLU A 32 -10.56 6.63 -8.25
C GLU A 32 -10.55 5.09 -8.50
N PHE A 33 -11.60 4.37 -8.09
CA PHE A 33 -11.73 2.90 -8.17
C PHE A 33 -11.91 2.28 -9.59
N GLY A 34 -11.92 3.10 -10.64
CA GLY A 34 -12.32 2.66 -11.99
C GLY A 34 -11.33 1.72 -12.70
N GLU A 35 -10.02 1.96 -12.57
CA GLU A 35 -9.01 1.18 -13.30
C GLU A 35 -8.64 -0.12 -12.57
N GLU A 36 -8.66 -0.13 -11.24
CA GLU A 36 -8.28 -1.31 -10.44
C GLU A 36 -9.30 -2.47 -10.58
N PHE A 37 -10.55 -2.17 -10.94
CA PHE A 37 -11.58 -3.17 -11.22
C PHE A 37 -11.39 -3.88 -12.57
N LEU A 38 -10.61 -3.28 -13.50
CA LEU A 38 -10.35 -3.82 -14.85
C LEU A 38 -9.07 -4.67 -14.93
N ALA A 39 -8.36 -4.88 -13.81
CA ALA A 39 -7.29 -5.88 -13.73
C ALA A 39 -7.82 -7.28 -14.12
N LYS A 40 -7.08 -7.96 -15.01
CA LYS A 40 -7.57 -9.12 -15.80
C LYS A 40 -8.32 -10.22 -15.03
N GLY A 41 -8.03 -10.43 -13.74
CA GLY A 41 -8.70 -11.45 -12.91
C GLY A 41 -10.13 -11.13 -12.47
N LYS A 42 -10.53 -9.84 -12.36
CA LYS A 42 -11.87 -9.47 -11.82
C LYS A 42 -12.96 -9.32 -12.87
N LYS A 43 -12.59 -9.24 -14.15
CA LYS A 43 -13.51 -9.04 -15.27
C LYS A 43 -14.58 -10.14 -15.38
N TRP A 44 -14.21 -11.42 -15.22
CA TRP A 44 -15.15 -12.55 -15.32
C TRP A 44 -16.29 -12.48 -14.29
N ILE A 45 -16.00 -12.05 -13.05
CA ILE A 45 -17.00 -11.90 -11.98
C ILE A 45 -18.07 -10.88 -12.39
N LEU A 46 -17.63 -9.72 -12.92
CA LEU A 46 -18.52 -8.65 -13.37
C LEU A 46 -19.40 -9.09 -14.55
N GLU A 47 -18.84 -9.87 -15.48
CA GLU A 47 -19.57 -10.40 -16.63
C GLU A 47 -20.56 -11.50 -16.24
N ASN A 48 -20.21 -12.36 -15.27
CA ASN A 48 -21.07 -13.45 -14.81
C ASN A 48 -22.27 -12.93 -14.00
N GLU A 49 -22.03 -12.01 -13.05
CA GLU A 49 -23.12 -11.35 -12.32
C GLU A 49 -24.02 -10.53 -13.26
N ALA A 50 -23.49 -9.93 -14.33
CA ALA A 50 -24.31 -9.24 -15.32
C ALA A 50 -25.22 -10.20 -16.11
N ARG A 51 -24.71 -11.38 -16.50
CA ARG A 51 -25.52 -12.44 -17.13
C ARG A 51 -26.62 -12.94 -16.19
N LYS A 52 -26.27 -13.18 -14.92
CA LYS A 52 -27.20 -13.61 -13.87
C LYS A 52 -28.28 -12.56 -13.57
N TYR A 53 -27.92 -11.27 -13.53
CA TYR A 53 -28.89 -10.19 -13.35
C TYR A 53 -29.87 -10.12 -14.53
N VAL A 54 -29.38 -10.20 -15.77
CA VAL A 54 -30.23 -10.16 -16.97
C VAL A 54 -31.13 -11.39 -17.08
N SER A 55 -30.64 -12.61 -16.78
CA SER A 55 -31.48 -13.81 -16.82
C SER A 55 -32.57 -13.82 -15.74
N THR A 56 -32.30 -13.26 -14.56
CA THR A 56 -33.25 -13.24 -13.42
C THR A 56 -34.22 -12.06 -13.45
N HIS A 57 -33.78 -10.86 -13.85
CA HIS A 57 -34.59 -9.64 -13.80
C HIS A 57 -35.13 -9.21 -15.18
N LEU A 58 -34.56 -9.71 -16.28
CA LEU A 58 -34.93 -9.34 -17.66
C LEU A 58 -35.17 -10.56 -18.58
N PRO A 59 -35.94 -11.58 -18.16
CA PRO A 59 -36.09 -12.86 -18.88
C PRO A 59 -36.70 -12.75 -20.29
N ASN A 60 -37.35 -11.62 -20.60
CA ASN A 60 -37.98 -11.37 -21.90
C ASN A 60 -37.05 -10.72 -22.94
N VAL A 61 -35.84 -10.30 -22.56
CA VAL A 61 -34.86 -9.69 -23.49
C VAL A 61 -34.14 -10.77 -24.28
N LYS A 62 -34.48 -10.90 -25.57
CA LYS A 62 -33.89 -11.91 -26.48
C LYS A 62 -32.98 -11.25 -27.52
N GLY A 63 -31.68 -11.46 -27.36
CA GLY A 63 -30.64 -10.87 -28.22
C GLY A 63 -30.38 -9.40 -27.89
N GLY A 64 -29.14 -8.94 -28.16
CA GLY A 64 -28.72 -7.57 -27.84
C GLY A 64 -27.32 -7.47 -27.26
N ILE A 65 -27.02 -6.32 -26.65
CA ILE A 65 -25.76 -6.06 -25.93
C ILE A 65 -26.07 -5.58 -24.51
N VAL A 66 -25.47 -6.21 -23.50
CA VAL A 66 -25.45 -5.72 -22.12
C VAL A 66 -24.22 -4.84 -21.94
N LYS A 67 -24.42 -3.55 -21.63
CA LYS A 67 -23.39 -2.63 -21.17
C LYS A 67 -23.37 -2.62 -19.65
N ILE A 68 -22.19 -2.53 -19.06
CA ILE A 68 -22.01 -2.37 -17.62
C ILE A 68 -21.46 -0.97 -17.38
N ALA A 69 -22.15 -0.18 -16.58
CA ALA A 69 -21.87 1.24 -16.38
C ALA A 69 -21.63 1.58 -14.90
N PHE A 70 -20.71 2.51 -14.69
CA PHE A 70 -20.48 3.17 -13.40
C PHE A 70 -20.45 4.68 -13.65
N GLY A 71 -21.43 5.39 -13.08
CA GLY A 71 -21.71 6.77 -13.46
C GLY A 71 -22.01 6.90 -14.97
N THR A 72 -21.23 7.71 -15.67
CA THR A 72 -21.30 7.89 -17.13
C THR A 72 -20.35 6.98 -17.92
N MET A 73 -19.47 6.23 -17.24
CA MET A 73 -18.43 5.41 -17.87
C MET A 73 -18.92 3.98 -18.12
N ILE A 74 -18.64 3.42 -19.31
CA ILE A 74 -18.92 2.02 -19.65
C ILE A 74 -17.68 1.18 -19.35
N LEU A 75 -17.82 0.21 -18.44
CA LEU A 75 -16.74 -0.67 -17.97
C LEU A 75 -16.61 -1.94 -18.83
N ALA A 76 -17.73 -2.48 -19.33
CA ALA A 76 -17.76 -3.65 -20.19
C ALA A 76 -18.99 -3.67 -21.11
N ALA A 77 -18.94 -4.46 -22.19
CA ALA A 77 -20.05 -4.68 -23.10
C ALA A 77 -20.06 -6.14 -23.61
N LEU A 78 -21.19 -6.84 -23.46
CA LEU A 78 -21.33 -8.28 -23.64
C LEU A 78 -22.48 -8.61 -24.60
N PRO A 79 -22.32 -9.55 -25.56
CA PRO A 79 -23.42 -10.01 -26.38
C PRO A 79 -24.38 -10.92 -25.58
N ILE A 80 -25.68 -10.74 -25.82
CA ILE A 80 -26.75 -11.64 -25.37
C ILE A 80 -26.94 -12.70 -26.47
N HIS A 81 -26.45 -13.91 -26.24
CA HIS A 81 -26.77 -15.07 -27.08
C HIS A 81 -28.01 -15.79 -26.52
N THR A 82 -28.90 -16.24 -27.40
CA THR A 82 -30.11 -16.97 -27.04
C THR A 82 -29.84 -18.46 -26.82
N SER A 83 -30.65 -19.06 -25.92
CA SER A 83 -30.72 -20.49 -25.56
C SER A 83 -29.45 -21.14 -25.00
N VAL A 84 -29.34 -21.13 -23.67
CA VAL A 84 -28.83 -22.26 -22.89
C VAL A 84 -30.06 -23.05 -22.43
N SER A 85 -30.03 -24.39 -22.49
CA SER A 85 -31.20 -25.22 -22.14
C SER A 85 -31.37 -25.33 -20.61
N ALA A 86 -32.56 -25.71 -20.17
CA ALA A 86 -32.88 -25.84 -18.74
C ALA A 86 -32.20 -27.04 -18.04
N GLU A 87 -31.43 -27.86 -18.77
CA GLU A 87 -30.69 -29.01 -18.21
C GLU A 87 -29.24 -28.64 -17.82
N GLU A 88 -28.62 -27.63 -18.44
CA GLU A 88 -27.28 -27.14 -18.05
C GLU A 88 -27.32 -26.19 -16.83
N ALA A 89 -28.51 -25.79 -16.38
CA ALA A 89 -28.70 -24.86 -15.26
C ALA A 89 -28.53 -25.48 -13.85
N ASN A 90 -28.35 -26.81 -13.75
CA ASN A 90 -28.42 -27.55 -12.48
C ASN A 90 -27.06 -28.00 -11.90
N ASN A 91 -25.92 -27.59 -12.48
CA ASN A 91 -24.58 -27.94 -11.97
C ASN A 91 -23.71 -26.69 -11.73
N ILE A 92 -24.09 -25.85 -10.75
CA ILE A 92 -23.27 -24.73 -10.28
C ILE A 92 -23.24 -24.75 -8.73
N PRO A 93 -22.08 -25.04 -8.09
CA PRO A 93 -21.91 -24.99 -6.64
C PRO A 93 -22.26 -23.61 -6.07
N ASN A 94 -22.95 -23.55 -4.92
CA ASN A 94 -23.55 -22.29 -4.43
C ASN A 94 -22.76 -21.57 -3.33
N ASP A 95 -21.75 -22.20 -2.74
CA ASP A 95 -20.83 -21.55 -1.79
C ASP A 95 -19.36 -21.88 -2.10
N VAL A 96 -18.49 -20.90 -1.84
CA VAL A 96 -17.03 -20.98 -1.91
C VAL A 96 -16.43 -20.42 -0.63
N ILE A 97 -15.36 -21.04 -0.13
CA ILE A 97 -14.51 -20.48 0.92
C ILE A 97 -13.24 -19.91 0.31
N ILE A 98 -12.71 -18.86 0.93
CA ILE A 98 -11.39 -18.33 0.61
C ILE A 98 -10.42 -18.91 1.62
N TYR A 99 -9.53 -19.77 1.14
CA TYR A 99 -8.45 -20.39 1.90
C TYR A 99 -7.17 -19.59 1.72
N THR A 100 -6.74 -18.90 2.76
CA THR A 100 -5.43 -18.24 2.78
C THR A 100 -4.35 -19.28 3.06
N VAL A 101 -3.49 -19.55 2.08
CA VAL A 101 -2.41 -20.54 2.15
C VAL A 101 -1.47 -20.23 3.32
N GLN A 102 -1.21 -21.23 4.17
CA GLN A 102 -0.34 -21.15 5.33
C GLN A 102 1.12 -21.54 4.99
N PRO A 103 2.11 -21.11 5.80
CA PRO A 103 3.50 -21.53 5.64
C PRO A 103 3.68 -23.04 5.85
N GLY A 104 3.87 -23.79 4.76
CA GLY A 104 4.07 -25.25 4.76
C GLY A 104 3.06 -26.01 3.91
N ASP A 105 2.00 -25.36 3.45
CA ASP A 105 0.98 -25.97 2.60
C ASP A 105 1.53 -26.35 1.22
N THR A 106 0.85 -27.32 0.59
CA THR A 106 1.02 -27.65 -0.82
C THR A 106 -0.36 -27.73 -1.48
N LEU A 107 -0.44 -27.46 -2.78
CA LEU A 107 -1.70 -27.48 -3.50
C LEU A 107 -2.35 -28.88 -3.47
N THR A 108 -1.53 -29.93 -3.48
CA THR A 108 -1.92 -31.32 -3.26
C THR A 108 -2.54 -31.55 -1.88
N HIS A 109 -1.99 -30.97 -0.82
CA HIS A 109 -2.52 -31.10 0.54
C HIS A 109 -3.88 -30.41 0.65
N ILE A 110 -4.00 -29.17 0.18
CA ILE A 110 -5.25 -28.40 0.20
C ILE A 110 -6.33 -29.09 -0.64
N ALA A 111 -6.00 -29.55 -1.85
CA ALA A 111 -6.92 -30.32 -2.69
C ALA A 111 -7.39 -31.59 -1.97
N SER A 112 -6.48 -32.34 -1.32
CA SER A 112 -6.84 -33.53 -0.55
C SER A 112 -7.65 -33.24 0.71
N GLU A 113 -7.40 -32.12 1.41
CA GLU A 113 -8.13 -31.70 2.61
C GLU A 113 -9.59 -31.38 2.28
N TYR A 114 -9.81 -30.67 1.16
CA TYR A 114 -11.14 -30.29 0.67
C TYR A 114 -11.77 -31.28 -0.32
N LYS A 115 -11.10 -32.42 -0.58
CA LYS A 115 -11.56 -33.51 -1.48
C LYS A 115 -11.77 -33.08 -2.94
N LEU A 116 -10.98 -32.15 -3.43
CA LEU A 116 -11.01 -31.63 -4.80
C LEU A 116 -9.94 -32.26 -5.69
N ASN A 117 -10.15 -32.23 -7.00
CA ASN A 117 -9.07 -32.48 -7.96
C ASN A 117 -8.09 -31.29 -7.99
N ILE A 118 -6.79 -31.58 -8.07
CA ILE A 118 -5.72 -30.56 -8.15
C ILE A 118 -5.90 -29.68 -9.40
N ASP A 119 -6.25 -30.26 -10.55
CA ASP A 119 -6.42 -29.51 -11.80
C ASP A 119 -7.69 -28.65 -11.81
N GLU A 120 -8.77 -29.09 -11.16
CA GLU A 120 -9.97 -28.26 -10.93
C GLU A 120 -9.65 -27.10 -10.00
N LEU A 121 -8.94 -27.36 -8.90
CA LEU A 121 -8.50 -26.33 -7.96
C LEU A 121 -7.59 -25.30 -8.64
N LYS A 122 -6.70 -25.74 -9.55
CA LYS A 122 -5.88 -24.85 -10.41
C LYS A 122 -6.73 -24.03 -11.36
N GLN A 123 -7.67 -24.65 -12.06
CA GLN A 123 -8.53 -24.00 -13.04
C GLN A 123 -9.41 -22.92 -12.39
N ILE A 124 -10.00 -23.21 -11.23
CA ILE A 124 -10.80 -22.27 -10.43
C ILE A 124 -9.96 -21.06 -9.99
N ASN A 125 -8.67 -21.27 -9.68
CA ASN A 125 -7.77 -20.25 -9.17
C ASN A 125 -6.87 -19.60 -10.25
N GLY A 126 -7.06 -19.95 -11.53
CA GLY A 126 -6.23 -19.45 -12.63
C GLY A 126 -4.75 -19.83 -12.53
N LEU A 127 -4.41 -20.91 -11.81
CA LEU A 127 -3.04 -21.36 -11.61
C LEU A 127 -2.55 -22.15 -12.83
N THR A 128 -1.39 -21.76 -13.37
CA THR A 128 -0.74 -22.45 -14.50
C THR A 128 0.24 -23.55 -14.06
N SER A 129 0.39 -23.76 -12.74
CA SER A 129 1.24 -24.78 -12.13
C SER A 129 0.76 -25.09 -10.72
N ASP A 130 1.35 -26.09 -10.07
CA ASP A 130 0.98 -26.53 -8.71
C ASP A 130 1.59 -25.64 -7.61
N ALA A 131 2.32 -24.58 -7.98
CA ALA A 131 2.99 -23.67 -7.07
C ALA A 131 2.01 -22.70 -6.39
N ILE A 132 2.11 -22.61 -5.06
CA ILE A 132 1.34 -21.68 -4.21
C ILE A 132 2.26 -20.99 -3.20
N TYR A 133 1.83 -19.82 -2.71
CA TYR A 133 2.62 -18.98 -1.82
C TYR A 133 1.91 -18.74 -0.48
N ALA A 134 2.64 -18.67 0.64
CA ALA A 134 2.03 -18.33 1.92
C ALA A 134 1.40 -16.92 1.89
N ASN A 135 0.17 -16.80 2.41
CA ASN A 135 -0.75 -15.66 2.29
C ASN A 135 -1.34 -15.41 0.88
N GLN A 136 -1.20 -16.36 -0.05
CA GLN A 136 -2.04 -16.39 -1.25
C GLN A 136 -3.44 -16.86 -0.86
N ASP A 137 -4.47 -16.18 -1.37
CA ASP A 137 -5.85 -16.62 -1.23
C ASP A 137 -6.23 -17.56 -2.38
N LEU A 138 -6.75 -18.74 -2.05
CA LEU A 138 -7.32 -19.71 -2.99
C LEU A 138 -8.84 -19.82 -2.76
N ILE A 139 -9.59 -19.83 -3.86
CA ILE A 139 -11.02 -20.10 -3.90
C ILE A 139 -11.21 -21.61 -3.88
N ILE A 140 -11.89 -22.13 -2.86
CA ILE A 140 -12.23 -23.54 -2.69
C ILE A 140 -13.77 -23.67 -2.75
N PRO A 141 -14.37 -24.40 -3.71
CA PRO A 141 -15.81 -24.70 -3.68
C PRO A 141 -16.16 -25.63 -2.52
N THR A 142 -17.29 -25.41 -1.85
CA THR A 142 -17.70 -26.21 -0.67
C THR A 142 -18.81 -27.23 -0.90
N ASP A 143 -19.45 -27.25 -2.07
CA ASP A 143 -20.39 -28.31 -2.44
C ASP A 143 -19.72 -29.32 -3.38
N ASN A 144 -19.82 -30.60 -3.02
CA ASN A 144 -19.22 -31.72 -3.76
C ASN A 144 -20.17 -32.22 -4.87
N PRO A 145 -19.84 -32.06 -6.17
CA PRO A 145 -20.70 -32.54 -7.25
C PRO A 145 -20.66 -34.07 -7.36
N VAL A 146 -21.84 -34.69 -7.49
CA VAL A 146 -21.96 -36.13 -7.75
C VAL A 146 -21.67 -36.41 -9.23
N ILE A 147 -20.78 -37.37 -9.50
CA ILE A 147 -20.34 -37.76 -10.83
C ILE A 147 -21.44 -38.57 -11.54
N PRO A 148 -21.82 -38.22 -12.79
CA PRO A 148 -22.41 -39.15 -13.74
C PRO A 148 -21.30 -39.96 -14.44
N GLU A 149 -21.48 -41.28 -14.58
CA GLU A 149 -20.52 -42.18 -15.22
C GLU A 149 -20.23 -41.79 -16.69
N GLN A 150 -18.96 -41.87 -17.11
CA GLN A 150 -18.61 -41.75 -18.53
C GLN A 150 -18.81 -43.09 -19.28
N PRO A 151 -19.16 -43.04 -20.57
CA PRO A 151 -19.49 -44.23 -21.34
C PRO A 151 -18.25 -45.05 -21.73
N THR A 152 -18.42 -46.36 -21.71
CA THR A 152 -17.47 -47.37 -22.19
C THR A 152 -17.15 -47.19 -23.67
N ILE A 153 -15.85 -47.28 -24.03
CA ILE A 153 -15.41 -47.63 -25.38
C ILE A 153 -14.75 -49.00 -25.32
N GLU A 154 -15.27 -49.94 -26.11
CA GLU A 154 -14.80 -51.32 -26.17
C GLU A 154 -13.46 -51.42 -26.93
N THR A 155 -12.52 -52.19 -26.37
CA THR A 155 -11.55 -52.94 -27.18
C THR A 155 -11.40 -54.34 -26.59
N ASN A 156 -11.78 -55.35 -27.37
CA ASN A 156 -11.76 -56.76 -26.98
C ASN A 156 -10.31 -57.30 -26.84
N PRO A 157 -10.03 -58.25 -25.93
CA PRO A 157 -8.67 -58.75 -25.69
C PRO A 157 -8.35 -59.99 -26.53
N GLU A 158 -7.07 -60.17 -26.89
CA GLU A 158 -6.50 -61.48 -27.23
C GLU A 158 -4.95 -61.46 -27.10
N ASP A 159 -4.39 -62.60 -26.66
CA ASP A 159 -2.96 -62.98 -26.57
C ASP A 159 -1.96 -62.18 -25.70
N THR A 160 -1.08 -62.79 -24.88
CA THR A 160 -1.14 -64.00 -24.01
C THR A 160 0.09 -64.02 -23.07
N SER A 161 0.03 -64.83 -21.99
CA SER A 161 1.17 -65.42 -21.24
C SER A 161 2.16 -64.52 -20.46
N LEU A 162 1.87 -64.42 -19.15
CA LEU A 162 2.78 -64.61 -17.98
C LEU A 162 3.60 -65.93 -18.09
N PRO A 163 4.64 -66.29 -17.24
CA PRO A 163 4.90 -65.95 -15.81
C PRO A 163 6.37 -65.47 -15.49
N GLU A 164 6.83 -64.98 -14.32
CA GLU A 164 6.61 -65.17 -12.85
C GLU A 164 7.72 -66.04 -12.15
N ILE A 165 7.95 -65.80 -10.83
CA ILE A 165 8.77 -66.55 -9.82
C ILE A 165 10.31 -66.29 -9.88
N GLU A 166 11.15 -66.19 -8.81
CA GLU A 166 11.06 -66.34 -7.32
C GLU A 166 11.70 -65.11 -6.58
N VAL A 167 11.52 -65.00 -5.25
CA VAL A 167 12.24 -64.10 -4.30
C VAL A 167 13.45 -64.80 -3.67
N LYS A 168 14.55 -64.09 -3.34
CA LYS A 168 15.41 -64.45 -2.19
C LYS A 168 16.28 -63.33 -1.60
N GLN A 169 16.72 -63.58 -0.38
CA GLN A 169 17.24 -62.63 0.62
C GLN A 169 18.78 -62.70 0.80
N GLU A 170 19.31 -61.60 1.39
CA GLU A 170 20.47 -61.51 2.31
C GLU A 170 21.94 -61.35 1.85
N ILE A 171 22.50 -60.20 2.29
CA ILE A 171 23.80 -59.97 2.98
C ILE A 171 25.12 -59.82 2.17
N ALA A 172 25.48 -58.55 2.02
CA ALA A 172 26.79 -57.89 2.24
C ALA A 172 28.11 -58.42 1.61
N LYS A 173 28.76 -57.52 0.83
CA LYS A 173 30.15 -57.07 1.06
C LYS A 173 30.46 -55.76 0.31
N GLU A 174 31.49 -55.05 0.77
CA GLU A 174 31.99 -53.78 0.22
C GLU A 174 32.77 -53.98 -1.09
N SER A 175 32.62 -53.06 -2.06
CA SER A 175 33.73 -52.51 -2.87
C SER A 175 33.27 -51.34 -3.76
N ILE A 176 34.23 -50.64 -4.35
CA ILE A 176 34.13 -49.32 -5.00
C ILE A 176 34.11 -49.48 -6.54
N ASP A 177 33.25 -48.76 -7.26
CA ASP A 177 33.61 -47.68 -8.22
C ASP A 177 32.69 -47.51 -9.47
N ASN A 178 32.65 -46.26 -9.96
CA ASN A 178 32.31 -45.72 -11.28
C ASN A 178 31.53 -46.52 -12.35
N ASP A 179 30.50 -45.87 -12.93
CA ASP A 179 30.08 -46.06 -14.33
C ASP A 179 29.73 -44.70 -14.99
N MET A 180 30.01 -44.52 -16.27
CA MET A 180 30.09 -43.21 -16.95
C MET A 180 29.42 -43.19 -18.33
N GLY A 181 28.52 -42.23 -18.55
CA GLY A 181 27.83 -42.02 -19.84
C GLY A 181 26.46 -41.34 -19.70
N SER A 182 25.90 -41.38 -18.49
CA SER A 182 24.70 -40.65 -18.10
C SER A 182 24.89 -39.89 -16.78
N TYR A 183 23.99 -38.94 -16.50
CA TYR A 183 24.02 -38.12 -15.30
C TYR A 183 22.64 -38.05 -14.65
N THR A 184 22.55 -38.52 -13.40
CA THR A 184 21.36 -38.38 -12.57
C THR A 184 21.28 -36.96 -11.99
N VAL A 185 20.26 -36.22 -12.38
CA VAL A 185 19.97 -34.83 -11.95
C VAL A 185 19.78 -34.77 -10.44
N LYS A 186 20.57 -33.93 -9.76
CA LYS A 186 20.54 -33.76 -8.30
C LYS A 186 19.77 -32.48 -7.91
N PRO A 187 19.32 -32.35 -6.65
CA PRO A 187 18.71 -31.10 -6.18
C PRO A 187 19.65 -29.92 -6.38
N GLY A 188 19.20 -28.89 -7.12
CA GLY A 188 19.98 -27.70 -7.48
C GLY A 188 20.70 -27.77 -8.84
N ASP A 189 20.68 -28.90 -9.54
CA ASP A 189 21.17 -28.95 -10.93
C ASP A 189 20.20 -28.25 -11.90
N THR A 190 20.75 -27.66 -12.96
CA THR A 190 20.03 -27.10 -14.12
C THR A 190 20.60 -27.73 -15.39
N LEU A 191 19.83 -27.74 -16.49
CA LEU A 191 20.34 -28.31 -17.75
C LEU A 191 21.63 -27.59 -18.22
N THR A 192 21.71 -26.27 -17.99
CA THR A 192 22.89 -25.44 -18.23
C THR A 192 24.07 -25.80 -17.33
N SER A 193 23.87 -26.01 -16.02
CA SER A 193 24.97 -26.37 -15.11
C SER A 193 25.51 -27.78 -15.39
N ILE A 194 24.66 -28.70 -15.87
CA ILE A 194 25.07 -30.03 -16.33
C ILE A 194 25.81 -29.93 -17.68
N SER A 195 25.26 -29.20 -18.64
CA SER A 195 25.85 -28.91 -19.95
C SER A 195 27.27 -28.33 -19.82
N ASN A 196 27.44 -27.27 -19.03
CA ASN A 196 28.75 -26.67 -18.75
C ASN A 196 29.71 -27.62 -18.01
N LYS A 197 29.20 -28.46 -17.10
CA LYS A 197 29.99 -29.42 -16.31
C LYS A 197 30.57 -30.56 -17.14
N PHE A 198 29.95 -30.88 -18.28
CA PHE A 198 30.43 -31.89 -19.21
C PHE A 198 31.02 -31.31 -20.50
N ASP A 199 31.07 -29.98 -20.63
CA ASP A 199 31.53 -29.24 -21.82
C ASP A 199 30.79 -29.64 -23.12
N VAL A 200 29.46 -29.82 -23.00
CA VAL A 200 28.58 -30.20 -24.12
C VAL A 200 27.54 -29.10 -24.34
N ASP A 201 27.30 -28.69 -25.59
CA ASP A 201 26.32 -27.65 -25.91
C ASP A 201 24.91 -28.01 -25.41
N ILE A 202 24.19 -27.02 -24.88
CA ILE A 202 22.88 -27.24 -24.26
C ILE A 202 21.84 -27.77 -25.25
N ASN A 203 21.95 -27.46 -26.54
CA ASN A 203 21.05 -27.97 -27.58
C ASN A 203 21.41 -29.41 -27.98
N GLN A 204 22.69 -29.79 -27.91
CA GLN A 204 23.11 -31.18 -28.03
C GLN A 204 22.61 -32.01 -26.84
N MET A 205 22.71 -31.47 -25.62
CA MET A 205 22.12 -32.07 -24.42
C MET A 205 20.60 -32.26 -24.55
N LYS A 206 19.87 -31.26 -25.05
CA LYS A 206 18.42 -31.37 -25.32
C LYS A 206 18.12 -32.45 -26.35
N ALA A 207 18.81 -32.43 -27.48
CA ALA A 207 18.58 -33.36 -28.59
C ALA A 207 18.87 -34.82 -28.24
N ALA A 208 19.87 -35.10 -27.39
CA ALA A 208 20.16 -36.47 -26.96
C ALA A 208 19.23 -37.02 -25.86
N ASN A 209 18.32 -36.19 -25.34
CA ASN A 209 17.41 -36.50 -24.24
C ASN A 209 15.94 -36.16 -24.57
N ASP A 210 15.64 -35.89 -25.84
CA ASP A 210 14.31 -35.52 -26.35
C ASP A 210 13.64 -34.35 -25.59
N LEU A 211 14.44 -33.44 -25.03
CA LEU A 211 13.96 -32.31 -24.23
C LEU A 211 13.52 -31.14 -25.12
N THR A 212 12.24 -30.78 -25.03
CA THR A 212 11.67 -29.60 -25.72
C THR A 212 11.85 -28.28 -24.94
N ALA A 213 12.37 -28.34 -23.71
CA ALA A 213 12.61 -27.21 -22.82
C ALA A 213 13.87 -27.43 -21.96
N ASP A 214 14.30 -26.41 -21.20
CA ASP A 214 15.43 -26.51 -20.25
C ASP A 214 15.06 -27.18 -18.90
N THR A 215 13.79 -27.54 -18.73
CA THR A 215 13.26 -28.14 -17.50
C THR A 215 13.75 -29.59 -17.33
N ILE A 216 14.31 -29.89 -16.16
CA ILE A 216 14.75 -31.23 -15.76
C ILE A 216 14.28 -31.52 -14.32
N PHE A 217 14.05 -32.79 -14.01
CA PHE A 217 13.51 -33.24 -12.74
C PHE A 217 14.56 -33.93 -11.88
N ILE A 218 14.47 -33.81 -10.56
CA ILE A 218 15.37 -34.50 -9.63
C ILE A 218 15.24 -36.03 -9.82
N ASN A 219 16.37 -36.72 -9.85
CA ASN A 219 16.53 -38.15 -10.19
C ASN A 219 16.25 -38.52 -11.67
N GLN A 220 15.94 -37.56 -12.55
CA GLN A 220 15.95 -37.80 -14.00
C GLN A 220 17.38 -38.17 -14.44
N VAL A 221 17.52 -39.15 -15.32
CA VAL A 221 18.82 -39.57 -15.86
C VAL A 221 18.98 -39.01 -17.27
N LEU A 222 20.03 -38.21 -17.49
CA LEU A 222 20.32 -37.58 -18.77
C LEU A 222 21.52 -38.26 -19.45
N LYS A 223 21.41 -38.61 -20.73
CA LYS A 223 22.52 -39.03 -21.59
C LYS A 223 23.43 -37.83 -21.90
N ILE A 224 24.75 -38.02 -21.86
CA ILE A 224 25.72 -36.96 -22.18
C ILE A 224 26.25 -37.18 -23.61
N PRO A 225 25.94 -36.30 -24.59
CA PRO A 225 26.41 -36.44 -25.97
C PRO A 225 27.94 -36.32 -26.09
N GLY A 226 28.51 -37.02 -27.08
CA GLY A 226 29.92 -36.82 -27.48
C GLY A 226 30.95 -37.70 -26.77
N LYS A 227 30.53 -38.65 -25.92
CA LYS A 227 31.37 -39.74 -25.42
C LYS A 227 30.86 -41.08 -25.92
N ASP A 228 31.78 -41.94 -26.38
CA ASP A 228 31.52 -43.34 -26.67
C ASP A 228 31.72 -44.22 -25.43
N GLU A 229 31.44 -45.51 -25.55
CA GLU A 229 31.31 -46.51 -24.47
C GLU A 229 32.59 -46.77 -23.65
N GLN A 230 33.66 -46.00 -23.89
CA GLN A 230 34.97 -46.12 -23.24
C GLN A 230 35.45 -44.80 -22.61
N GLY A 231 34.68 -43.71 -22.69
CA GLY A 231 34.86 -42.49 -21.89
C GLY A 231 36.06 -41.59 -22.25
N THR A 232 36.89 -41.99 -23.22
CA THR A 232 38.08 -41.26 -23.67
C THR A 232 37.79 -40.29 -24.82
N THR A 233 38.32 -39.07 -24.73
CA THR A 233 38.35 -38.12 -25.86
C THR A 233 39.21 -38.66 -26.99
N ARG A 234 38.69 -38.67 -28.23
CA ARG A 234 39.50 -38.92 -29.44
C ARG A 234 40.52 -37.80 -29.64
N VAL A 235 41.78 -38.08 -29.29
CA VAL A 235 42.94 -37.23 -29.57
C VAL A 235 43.52 -37.60 -30.93
N GLU A 236 43.91 -36.62 -31.73
CA GLU A 236 44.98 -36.77 -32.72
C GLU A 236 46.12 -35.82 -32.35
N GLU A 237 47.35 -36.32 -32.35
CA GLU A 237 48.47 -35.70 -31.65
C GLU A 237 49.23 -34.66 -32.48
N THR A 238 49.57 -33.58 -31.77
CA THR A 238 50.63 -32.60 -31.99
C THR A 238 51.58 -32.76 -33.20
N LYS A 239 51.68 -31.69 -33.99
CA LYS A 239 52.99 -31.15 -34.37
C LYS A 239 53.12 -29.69 -33.96
N ASP A 240 54.21 -29.40 -33.27
CA ASP A 240 54.71 -28.07 -33.00
C ASP A 240 54.93 -27.29 -34.30
N GLN A 241 54.27 -26.14 -34.45
CA GLN A 241 54.69 -24.92 -35.14
C GLN A 241 53.59 -23.86 -35.00
N SER A 242 53.98 -22.60 -34.81
CA SER A 242 53.09 -21.43 -34.74
C SER A 242 52.15 -21.33 -35.96
N SER A 243 50.87 -21.63 -35.78
CA SER A 243 49.81 -21.36 -36.77
C SER A 243 48.76 -20.43 -36.17
N THR A 244 48.86 -19.14 -36.54
CA THR A 244 47.77 -18.19 -36.35
C THR A 244 46.51 -18.70 -37.05
N VAL A 245 45.39 -18.77 -36.34
CA VAL A 245 44.09 -19.05 -36.97
C VAL A 245 43.78 -17.90 -37.92
N ILE A 246 43.68 -18.21 -39.22
CA ILE A 246 43.37 -17.26 -40.29
C ILE A 246 42.10 -17.74 -40.96
N LEU A 247 41.00 -17.00 -40.80
CA LEU A 247 39.73 -17.28 -41.46
C LEU A 247 39.62 -16.42 -42.73
N ALA A 248 39.58 -17.07 -43.89
CA ALA A 248 39.70 -16.44 -45.20
C ALA A 248 38.60 -16.92 -46.17
N PRO A 249 38.34 -16.18 -47.28
CA PRO A 249 37.38 -16.61 -48.30
C PRO A 249 37.58 -18.06 -48.76
N GLY A 250 36.49 -18.83 -48.76
CA GLY A 250 36.50 -20.25 -49.13
C GLY A 250 36.79 -21.23 -47.98
N THR A 251 37.12 -20.76 -46.78
CA THR A 251 37.19 -21.64 -45.58
C THR A 251 35.78 -22.02 -45.10
N SER A 252 35.60 -23.23 -44.56
CA SER A 252 34.35 -23.61 -43.87
C SER A 252 34.66 -24.39 -42.59
N ASN A 253 34.41 -23.78 -41.43
CA ASN A 253 34.60 -24.40 -40.11
C ASN A 253 33.69 -23.73 -39.04
N PRO A 254 33.57 -24.31 -37.82
CA PRO A 254 32.78 -23.71 -36.74
C PRO A 254 33.29 -22.32 -36.29
N ASP A 255 34.59 -22.04 -36.41
CA ASP A 255 35.15 -20.74 -36.03
C ASP A 255 34.70 -19.61 -36.96
N VAL A 256 34.46 -19.87 -38.24
CA VAL A 256 33.80 -18.91 -39.15
C VAL A 256 32.39 -18.60 -38.67
N LYS A 257 31.63 -19.60 -38.21
CA LYS A 257 30.29 -19.38 -37.65
C LYS A 257 30.35 -18.59 -36.34
N LYS A 258 31.29 -18.91 -35.45
CA LYS A 258 31.58 -18.17 -34.20
C LYS A 258 31.96 -16.71 -34.49
N MET A 259 32.87 -16.48 -35.45
CA MET A 259 33.27 -15.17 -35.92
C MET A 259 32.08 -14.38 -36.50
N LYS A 260 31.24 -15.00 -37.35
CA LYS A 260 30.00 -14.36 -37.85
C LYS A 260 29.03 -13.99 -36.74
N LEU A 261 28.89 -14.83 -35.71
CA LEU A 261 28.07 -14.52 -34.54
C LEU A 261 28.66 -13.34 -33.75
N ASN A 262 29.98 -13.30 -33.54
CA ASN A 262 30.64 -12.18 -32.86
C ASN A 262 30.60 -10.88 -33.68
N LEU A 263 30.72 -10.96 -35.02
CA LEU A 263 30.51 -9.82 -35.92
C LEU A 263 29.06 -9.31 -35.85
N ALA A 264 28.08 -10.22 -35.86
CA ALA A 264 26.67 -9.87 -35.73
C ALA A 264 26.35 -9.20 -34.38
N LYS A 265 26.95 -9.65 -33.26
CA LYS A 265 26.87 -8.96 -31.96
C LYS A 265 27.32 -7.49 -32.04
N LEU A 266 28.32 -7.20 -32.88
CA LEU A 266 28.85 -5.84 -33.10
C LEU A 266 28.17 -5.09 -34.25
N GLY A 267 27.03 -5.58 -34.76
CA GLY A 267 26.25 -4.95 -35.84
C GLY A 267 26.74 -5.26 -37.26
N PHE A 268 27.78 -6.09 -37.42
CA PHE A 268 28.34 -6.52 -38.70
C PHE A 268 27.66 -7.83 -39.15
N ILE A 269 26.39 -7.73 -39.55
CA ILE A 269 25.55 -8.91 -39.86
C ILE A 269 25.88 -9.50 -41.24
N VAL A 270 26.37 -10.74 -41.25
CA VAL A 270 26.63 -11.52 -42.48
C VAL A 270 25.35 -12.22 -42.97
N SER A 271 24.62 -12.88 -42.06
CA SER A 271 23.30 -13.48 -42.30
C SER A 271 22.56 -13.70 -40.97
N ASN A 272 21.23 -13.79 -41.02
CA ASN A 272 20.38 -14.04 -39.84
C ASN A 272 20.47 -15.49 -39.32
N ASN A 273 21.06 -16.40 -40.10
CA ASN A 273 21.39 -17.76 -39.70
C ASN A 273 22.81 -18.06 -40.21
N PRO A 274 23.86 -17.82 -39.40
CA PRO A 274 25.24 -17.99 -39.84
C PRO A 274 25.59 -19.47 -39.98
N ASN A 275 25.97 -19.85 -41.20
CA ASN A 275 26.62 -21.11 -41.54
C ASN A 275 28.14 -21.05 -41.33
N ASN A 276 28.80 -22.19 -41.48
CA ASN A 276 30.26 -22.31 -41.34
C ASN A 276 31.06 -21.72 -42.52
N ASP A 277 30.42 -21.35 -43.64
CA ASP A 277 31.13 -21.03 -44.89
C ASP A 277 31.56 -19.56 -45.02
N PHE A 278 32.86 -19.28 -45.15
CA PHE A 278 33.41 -17.93 -45.37
C PHE A 278 33.22 -17.50 -46.83
N GLY A 279 31.97 -17.22 -47.21
CA GLY A 279 31.61 -16.73 -48.54
C GLY A 279 31.86 -15.22 -48.73
N PRO A 280 31.70 -14.68 -49.95
CA PRO A 280 32.04 -13.28 -50.28
C PRO A 280 31.34 -12.20 -49.43
N LYS A 281 30.13 -12.48 -48.94
CA LYS A 281 29.45 -11.56 -48.01
C LYS A 281 30.13 -11.50 -46.65
N THR A 282 30.68 -12.63 -46.17
CA THR A 282 31.51 -12.70 -44.96
C THR A 282 32.77 -11.86 -45.12
N GLU A 283 33.46 -12.01 -46.26
CA GLU A 283 34.67 -11.23 -46.59
C GLU A 283 34.40 -9.72 -46.59
N SER A 284 33.36 -9.27 -47.29
CA SER A 284 32.95 -7.86 -47.29
C SER A 284 32.69 -7.34 -45.87
N THR A 285 31.99 -8.11 -45.05
CA THR A 285 31.65 -7.72 -43.67
C THR A 285 32.86 -7.74 -42.73
N VAL A 286 33.85 -8.61 -42.97
CA VAL A 286 35.15 -8.56 -42.27
C VAL A 286 35.95 -7.32 -42.69
N LYS A 287 35.95 -6.92 -43.98
CA LYS A 287 36.54 -5.64 -44.42
C LYS A 287 35.86 -4.44 -43.75
N ASP A 288 34.54 -4.44 -43.67
CA ASP A 288 33.76 -3.39 -43.02
C ASP A 288 34.11 -3.27 -41.52
N PHE A 289 34.28 -4.41 -40.83
CA PHE A 289 34.71 -4.47 -39.43
C PHE A 289 36.15 -3.97 -39.26
N GLN A 290 37.09 -4.47 -40.06
CA GLN A 290 38.50 -4.08 -40.01
C GLN A 290 38.66 -2.57 -40.21
N ALA A 291 38.03 -2.02 -41.26
CA ALA A 291 38.04 -0.58 -41.53
C ALA A 291 37.41 0.25 -40.39
N ALA A 292 36.33 -0.24 -39.75
CA ALA A 292 35.68 0.45 -38.64
C ALA A 292 36.50 0.50 -37.35
N TYR A 293 37.44 -0.43 -37.16
CA TYR A 293 38.27 -0.54 -35.95
C TYR A 293 39.77 -0.26 -36.19
N GLY A 294 40.13 0.28 -37.34
CA GLY A 294 41.49 0.75 -37.66
C GLY A 294 42.47 -0.36 -38.05
N LEU A 295 41.97 -1.54 -38.40
CA LEU A 295 42.75 -2.66 -38.92
C LEU A 295 42.88 -2.57 -40.45
N GLN A 296 43.85 -3.28 -41.03
CA GLN A 296 43.96 -3.39 -42.49
C GLN A 296 42.73 -4.13 -43.04
N PRO A 297 41.97 -3.57 -44.02
CA PRO A 297 40.73 -4.16 -44.52
C PRO A 297 41.00 -5.26 -45.56
N THR A 298 41.68 -6.32 -45.13
CA THR A 298 42.05 -7.48 -45.96
C THR A 298 40.86 -8.36 -46.30
N GLY A 299 39.82 -8.39 -45.46
CA GLY A 299 38.69 -9.31 -45.55
C GLY A 299 38.99 -10.71 -45.04
N VAL A 300 40.18 -10.89 -44.47
CA VAL A 300 40.67 -12.11 -43.85
C VAL A 300 40.74 -11.85 -42.36
N ALA A 301 40.04 -12.63 -41.56
CA ALA A 301 40.11 -12.52 -40.11
C ALA A 301 41.34 -13.29 -39.61
N ASP A 302 42.46 -12.58 -39.58
CA ASP A 302 43.72 -12.98 -38.95
C ASP A 302 43.68 -12.86 -37.42
N ALA A 303 44.78 -13.22 -36.75
CA ALA A 303 44.87 -13.22 -35.29
C ALA A 303 44.65 -11.84 -34.65
N GLU A 304 45.03 -10.74 -35.32
CA GLU A 304 44.77 -9.38 -34.83
C GLU A 304 43.27 -9.05 -34.94
N THR A 305 42.66 -9.37 -36.09
CA THR A 305 41.23 -9.20 -36.34
C THR A 305 40.38 -10.02 -35.37
N LEU A 306 40.73 -11.29 -35.15
CA LEU A 306 40.02 -12.19 -34.24
C LEU A 306 40.20 -11.78 -32.78
N SER A 307 41.42 -11.42 -32.36
CA SER A 307 41.66 -10.93 -30.99
C SER A 307 40.92 -9.63 -30.71
N LYS A 308 40.84 -8.72 -31.70
CA LYS A 308 40.06 -7.48 -31.61
C LYS A 308 38.57 -7.76 -31.55
N LEU A 309 38.07 -8.70 -32.35
CA LEU A 309 36.67 -9.12 -32.39
C LEU A 309 36.23 -9.77 -31.08
N ASP A 310 37.02 -10.68 -30.53
CA ASP A 310 36.72 -11.36 -29.28
C ASP A 310 36.80 -10.38 -28.10
N ALA A 311 37.84 -9.55 -28.00
CA ALA A 311 37.92 -8.50 -26.96
C ALA A 311 36.73 -7.52 -26.97
N LEU A 312 36.24 -7.15 -28.16
CA LEU A 312 35.06 -6.28 -28.30
C LEU A 312 33.74 -7.02 -28.02
N SER A 313 33.62 -8.30 -28.37
CA SER A 313 32.41 -9.10 -28.14
C SER A 313 32.29 -9.68 -26.72
N SER A 314 33.36 -9.60 -25.92
CA SER A 314 33.38 -9.90 -24.47
C SER A 314 33.05 -8.70 -23.58
N ALA A 315 32.98 -7.47 -24.12
CA ALA A 315 32.82 -6.24 -23.36
C ALA A 315 31.42 -5.62 -23.56
N SER A 316 30.54 -5.86 -22.58
CA SER A 316 29.19 -5.28 -22.45
C SER A 316 28.14 -5.69 -23.49
N ILE A 317 26.87 -5.65 -23.08
CA ILE A 317 25.72 -5.97 -23.93
C ILE A 317 25.52 -4.87 -24.98
N VAL A 318 25.47 -5.27 -26.25
CA VAL A 318 25.17 -4.36 -27.37
C VAL A 318 23.65 -4.19 -27.47
N LEU A 319 23.16 -2.98 -27.19
CA LEU A 319 21.73 -2.67 -27.23
C LEU A 319 21.34 -2.27 -28.67
N ALA A 320 20.53 -3.11 -29.31
CA ALA A 320 20.16 -3.01 -30.73
C ALA A 320 18.72 -3.48 -30.96
N ASN A 321 18.15 -3.20 -32.14
CA ASN A 321 16.75 -3.52 -32.42
C ASN A 321 16.44 -5.02 -32.30
N GLY A 322 15.41 -5.35 -31.51
CA GLY A 322 15.05 -6.72 -31.15
C GLY A 322 15.63 -7.24 -29.82
N VAL A 323 16.54 -6.51 -29.17
CA VAL A 323 17.01 -6.84 -27.82
C VAL A 323 15.96 -6.44 -26.77
N SER A 324 15.66 -7.33 -25.82
CA SER A 324 14.93 -6.98 -24.59
C SER A 324 15.86 -7.12 -23.39
N HIS A 325 16.20 -6.01 -22.74
CA HIS A 325 17.14 -5.98 -21.60
C HIS A 325 16.83 -4.79 -20.66
N PRO A 326 17.04 -4.89 -19.33
CA PRO A 326 16.86 -3.77 -18.41
C PRO A 326 17.63 -2.50 -18.83
N ASP A 327 18.84 -2.65 -19.37
CA ASP A 327 19.66 -1.51 -19.82
C ASP A 327 19.03 -0.76 -21.01
N VAL A 328 18.13 -1.38 -21.77
CA VAL A 328 17.35 -0.68 -22.80
C VAL A 328 16.39 0.32 -22.15
N LYS A 329 15.78 -0.04 -21.02
CA LYS A 329 14.91 0.86 -20.27
C LYS A 329 15.74 2.02 -19.71
N GLN A 330 16.93 1.72 -19.18
CA GLN A 330 17.87 2.74 -18.71
C GLN A 330 18.31 3.69 -19.84
N LEU A 331 18.74 3.15 -20.99
CA LEU A 331 19.05 3.91 -22.20
C LEU A 331 17.90 4.83 -22.64
N LYS A 332 16.64 4.37 -22.59
CA LYS A 332 15.48 5.22 -22.93
C LYS A 332 15.26 6.35 -21.94
N LEU A 333 15.51 6.11 -20.64
CA LEU A 333 15.45 7.14 -19.60
C LEU A 333 16.57 8.17 -19.80
N ASP A 334 17.77 7.71 -20.12
CA ASP A 334 18.96 8.55 -20.33
C ASP A 334 18.89 9.37 -21.62
N LEU A 335 18.40 8.79 -22.71
CA LEU A 335 18.05 9.53 -23.93
C LEU A 335 16.96 10.57 -23.64
N ALA A 336 15.91 10.22 -22.88
CA ALA A 336 14.84 11.16 -22.52
C ALA A 336 15.35 12.31 -21.62
N ARG A 337 16.27 12.04 -20.68
CA ARG A 337 16.99 13.05 -19.87
C ARG A 337 17.79 14.02 -20.76
N LEU A 338 18.32 13.56 -21.89
CA LEU A 338 19.00 14.38 -22.91
C LEU A 338 18.03 14.96 -23.97
N GLY A 339 16.71 14.84 -23.80
CA GLY A 339 15.69 15.39 -24.70
C GLY A 339 15.21 14.46 -25.84
N TYR A 340 15.84 13.30 -26.00
CA TYR A 340 15.56 12.31 -27.05
C TYR A 340 14.52 11.29 -26.58
N ILE A 341 13.23 11.66 -26.62
CA ILE A 341 12.14 10.85 -26.05
C ILE A 341 11.76 9.66 -26.95
N VAL A 342 11.90 8.45 -26.43
CA VAL A 342 11.48 7.20 -27.08
C VAL A 342 10.00 6.86 -26.78
N SER A 343 9.61 6.89 -25.49
CA SER A 343 8.22 6.73 -25.03
C SER A 343 8.04 7.35 -23.64
N ASN A 344 6.80 7.70 -23.28
CA ASN A 344 6.45 8.21 -21.94
C ASN A 344 6.36 7.10 -20.87
N ASN A 345 6.47 5.83 -21.28
CA ASN A 345 6.52 4.66 -20.40
C ASN A 345 7.56 3.67 -20.99
N PRO A 346 8.84 3.77 -20.56
CA PRO A 346 9.91 2.97 -21.15
C PRO A 346 9.90 1.53 -20.62
N ASN A 347 9.80 0.59 -21.55
CA ASN A 347 9.95 -0.86 -21.36
C ASN A 347 11.37 -1.34 -21.72
N ASN A 348 11.64 -2.62 -21.50
CA ASN A 348 12.94 -3.24 -21.77
C ASN A 348 13.21 -3.52 -23.26
N ASP A 349 12.24 -3.33 -24.15
CA ASP A 349 12.35 -3.78 -25.56
C ASP A 349 12.92 -2.69 -26.47
N TYR A 350 14.05 -2.93 -27.13
CA TYR A 350 14.71 -1.96 -28.02
C TYR A 350 13.98 -1.95 -29.37
N GLY A 351 12.73 -1.48 -29.41
CA GLY A 351 11.94 -1.47 -30.64
C GLY A 351 12.46 -0.47 -31.69
N PRO A 352 11.91 -0.48 -32.92
CA PRO A 352 12.32 0.42 -34.02
C PRO A 352 12.28 1.91 -33.67
N LYS A 353 11.39 2.34 -32.75
CA LYS A 353 11.36 3.73 -32.27
C LYS A 353 12.63 4.07 -31.47
N THR A 354 13.09 3.18 -30.59
CA THR A 354 14.36 3.29 -29.85
C THR A 354 15.52 3.41 -30.82
N GLU A 355 15.58 2.54 -31.84
CA GLU A 355 16.60 2.56 -32.88
C GLU A 355 16.63 3.91 -33.64
N SER A 356 15.46 4.45 -34.01
CA SER A 356 15.37 5.75 -34.68
C SER A 356 15.86 6.91 -33.82
N THR A 357 15.54 6.90 -32.52
CA THR A 357 15.96 7.93 -31.57
C THR A 357 17.44 7.81 -31.21
N VAL A 358 18.01 6.60 -31.22
CA VAL A 358 19.47 6.40 -31.10
C VAL A 358 20.20 6.90 -32.35
N LYS A 359 19.66 6.68 -33.56
CA LYS A 359 20.19 7.29 -34.80
C LYS A 359 20.18 8.81 -34.75
N GLU A 360 19.09 9.39 -34.23
CA GLU A 360 18.95 10.85 -34.03
C GLU A 360 20.01 11.38 -33.06
N PHE A 361 20.15 10.77 -31.88
CA PHE A 361 21.18 11.10 -30.89
C PHE A 361 22.60 10.97 -31.47
N GLN A 362 22.90 9.86 -32.17
CA GLN A 362 24.20 9.63 -32.79
C GLN A 362 24.53 10.71 -33.83
N SER A 363 23.56 11.04 -34.70
CA SER A 363 23.69 12.06 -35.73
C SER A 363 23.97 13.44 -35.13
N ALA A 364 23.23 13.82 -34.08
CA ALA A 364 23.39 15.09 -33.40
C ALA A 364 24.74 15.26 -32.68
N ASN A 365 25.36 14.15 -32.27
CA ASN A 365 26.62 14.13 -31.50
C ASN A 365 27.85 13.69 -32.32
N GLY A 366 27.75 13.66 -33.65
CA GLY A 366 28.87 13.32 -34.54
C GLY A 366 29.33 11.86 -34.48
N LEU A 367 28.49 10.96 -33.97
CA LEU A 367 28.74 9.53 -33.91
C LEU A 367 28.29 8.84 -35.21
N LYS A 368 28.81 7.63 -35.48
CA LYS A 368 28.37 6.81 -36.62
C LYS A 368 26.91 6.38 -36.38
N THR A 369 26.02 6.72 -37.32
CA THR A 369 24.56 6.54 -37.21
C THR A 369 24.10 5.10 -37.45
N THR A 370 24.47 4.19 -36.56
CA THR A 370 24.13 2.77 -36.63
C THR A 370 22.72 2.47 -36.10
N GLY A 371 22.22 3.25 -35.13
CA GLY A 371 21.02 2.94 -34.34
C GLY A 371 21.23 1.87 -33.26
N VAL A 372 22.47 1.41 -33.11
CA VAL A 372 22.94 0.51 -32.06
C VAL A 372 23.61 1.35 -30.99
N ALA A 373 23.15 1.26 -29.75
CA ALA A 373 23.78 1.95 -28.62
C ALA A 373 24.99 1.12 -28.16
N ASP A 374 26.07 1.26 -28.92
CA ASP A 374 27.39 0.71 -28.61
C ASP A 374 28.08 1.48 -27.46
N THR A 375 29.22 0.99 -26.98
CA THR A 375 29.99 1.61 -25.89
C THR A 375 30.34 3.08 -26.18
N LYS A 376 30.58 3.48 -27.44
CA LYS A 376 30.85 4.88 -27.78
C LYS A 376 29.60 5.74 -27.63
N THR A 377 28.45 5.22 -28.01
CA THR A 377 27.14 5.87 -27.86
C THR A 377 26.77 6.00 -26.39
N LEU A 378 26.92 4.93 -25.60
CA LEU A 378 26.63 4.91 -24.16
C LEU A 378 27.55 5.86 -23.38
N ASN A 379 28.87 5.80 -23.60
CA ASN A 379 29.81 6.72 -22.95
C ASN A 379 29.53 8.18 -23.32
N LYS A 380 29.05 8.48 -24.55
CA LYS A 380 28.69 9.84 -24.94
C LYS A 380 27.39 10.32 -24.28
N ILE A 381 26.44 9.42 -24.04
CA ILE A 381 25.24 9.71 -23.23
C ILE A 381 25.67 10.04 -21.79
N GLU A 382 26.54 9.22 -21.20
CA GLU A 382 27.08 9.43 -19.85
C GLU A 382 27.87 10.75 -19.73
N GLU A 383 28.72 11.08 -20.70
CA GLU A 383 29.46 12.36 -20.78
C GLU A 383 28.52 13.58 -20.80
N LEU A 384 27.40 13.50 -21.52
CA LEU A 384 26.42 14.58 -21.62
C LEU A 384 25.52 14.69 -20.38
N LEU A 385 25.20 13.55 -19.74
CA LEU A 385 24.48 13.53 -18.46
C LEU A 385 25.32 14.08 -17.31
N THR A 386 26.63 13.81 -17.31
CA THR A 386 27.57 14.29 -16.28
C THR A 386 27.97 15.75 -16.45
N THR A 387 27.74 16.36 -17.62
CA THR A 387 28.07 17.77 -17.90
C THR A 387 26.86 18.72 -17.88
N SER A 388 25.64 18.19 -17.77
CA SER A 388 24.39 18.98 -17.74
C SER A 388 23.73 18.90 -16.36
N THR A 389 23.40 20.05 -15.75
CA THR A 389 22.69 20.10 -14.45
C THR A 389 21.22 19.77 -14.63
N VAL A 390 20.93 18.48 -14.75
CA VAL A 390 19.58 17.90 -14.87
C VAL A 390 19.37 16.96 -13.69
N PHE A 391 18.33 17.21 -12.88
CA PHE A 391 17.98 16.33 -11.76
C PHE A 391 16.61 15.68 -11.98
N ALA A 392 16.53 14.37 -11.77
CA ALA A 392 15.35 13.53 -11.93
C ALA A 392 15.24 12.51 -10.80
N ASN A 393 14.10 11.79 -10.75
CA ASN A 393 13.81 10.82 -9.70
C ASN A 393 14.88 9.71 -9.64
N GLY A 394 15.51 9.56 -8.47
CA GLY A 394 16.61 8.62 -8.21
C GLY A 394 18.00 9.26 -8.09
N ASP A 395 18.17 10.52 -8.48
CA ASP A 395 19.47 11.21 -8.41
C ASP A 395 19.78 11.69 -6.97
N SER A 396 21.06 11.83 -6.60
CA SER A 396 21.47 12.45 -5.33
C SER A 396 22.61 13.44 -5.53
N HIS A 397 22.39 14.72 -5.19
CA HIS A 397 23.38 15.78 -5.39
C HIS A 397 23.17 16.97 -4.42
N PRO A 398 24.23 17.67 -3.96
CA PRO A 398 24.07 18.86 -3.12
C PRO A 398 23.18 19.97 -3.75
N ASP A 399 23.19 20.11 -5.07
CA ASP A 399 22.32 21.07 -5.76
C ASP A 399 20.84 20.65 -5.81
N VAL A 400 20.51 19.38 -5.61
CA VAL A 400 19.12 18.95 -5.37
C VAL A 400 18.62 19.54 -4.04
N LYS A 401 19.45 19.54 -3.00
CA LYS A 401 19.12 20.20 -1.74
C LYS A 401 18.96 21.71 -1.93
N LYS A 402 19.83 22.35 -2.72
CA LYS A 402 19.68 23.77 -3.13
C LYS A 402 18.36 24.01 -3.88
N LEU A 403 18.01 23.14 -4.83
CA LEU A 403 16.75 23.19 -5.58
C LEU A 403 15.54 23.06 -4.66
N LYS A 404 15.50 22.07 -3.76
CA LYS A 404 14.42 21.90 -2.77
C LYS A 404 14.25 23.12 -1.88
N LEU A 405 15.35 23.69 -1.38
CA LEU A 405 15.34 24.94 -0.60
C LEU A 405 14.79 26.12 -1.41
N ASN A 406 15.10 26.17 -2.71
CA ASN A 406 14.64 27.23 -3.61
C ASN A 406 13.16 27.07 -4.00
N LEU A 407 12.70 25.85 -4.27
CA LEU A 407 11.28 25.54 -4.48
C LEU A 407 10.44 25.85 -3.22
N ALA A 408 10.94 25.52 -2.02
CA ALA A 408 10.27 25.83 -0.76
C ALA A 408 10.08 27.36 -0.55
N LYS A 409 11.06 28.19 -0.93
CA LYS A 409 10.91 29.67 -0.90
C LYS A 409 9.81 30.19 -1.83
N LEU A 410 9.53 29.47 -2.92
CA LEU A 410 8.47 29.75 -3.89
C LEU A 410 7.12 29.08 -3.51
N GLY A 411 7.02 28.46 -2.33
CA GLY A 411 5.81 27.79 -1.84
C GLY A 411 5.64 26.33 -2.29
N PHE A 412 6.62 25.79 -3.04
CA PHE A 412 6.67 24.39 -3.50
C PHE A 412 7.49 23.55 -2.51
N ILE A 413 6.90 23.27 -1.35
CA ILE A 413 7.60 22.59 -0.24
C ILE A 413 7.70 21.08 -0.52
N VAL A 414 8.94 20.59 -0.67
CA VAL A 414 9.25 19.16 -0.79
C VAL A 414 9.30 18.50 0.59
N SER A 415 10.15 19.01 1.49
CA SER A 415 10.17 18.67 2.91
C SER A 415 10.76 19.80 3.76
N ASN A 416 10.53 19.76 5.08
CA ASN A 416 11.04 20.77 6.02
C ASN A 416 12.54 20.62 6.35
N ASN A 417 13.14 19.47 6.01
CA ASN A 417 14.57 19.21 6.14
C ASN A 417 15.10 18.58 4.85
N PRO A 418 15.38 19.39 3.80
CA PRO A 418 15.74 18.83 2.50
C PRO A 418 17.10 18.12 2.53
N ASN A 419 17.10 16.85 2.15
CA ASN A 419 18.29 16.05 1.84
C ASN A 419 18.69 16.20 0.35
N ASN A 420 19.78 15.55 -0.04
CA ASN A 420 20.36 15.63 -1.39
C ASN A 420 19.61 14.77 -2.43
N ASP A 421 18.63 13.96 -2.04
CA ASP A 421 18.04 12.92 -2.89
C ASP A 421 16.80 13.43 -3.65
N PHE A 422 16.80 13.36 -4.97
CA PHE A 422 15.66 13.73 -5.80
C PHE A 422 14.70 12.54 -5.84
N GLY A 423 13.85 12.41 -4.81
CA GLY A 423 12.84 11.34 -4.74
C GLY A 423 11.50 11.65 -5.44
N PRO A 424 10.52 10.74 -5.42
CA PRO A 424 9.22 10.89 -6.10
C PRO A 424 8.44 12.14 -5.66
N LYS A 425 8.54 12.53 -4.38
CA LYS A 425 7.94 13.77 -3.89
C LYS A 425 8.58 15.02 -4.52
N THR A 426 9.90 14.99 -4.76
CA THR A 426 10.63 16.05 -5.46
C THR A 426 10.20 16.13 -6.92
N GLU A 427 10.07 14.98 -7.59
CA GLU A 427 9.56 14.87 -8.96
C GLU A 427 8.14 15.46 -9.10
N SER A 428 7.22 15.09 -8.20
CA SER A 428 5.86 15.65 -8.17
C SER A 428 5.87 17.16 -7.94
N THR A 429 6.64 17.65 -6.96
CA THR A 429 6.73 19.08 -6.65
C THR A 429 7.38 19.87 -7.79
N VAL A 430 8.28 19.26 -8.56
CA VAL A 430 8.82 19.85 -9.81
C VAL A 430 7.77 19.85 -10.92
N LYS A 431 6.92 18.82 -11.07
CA LYS A 431 5.75 18.86 -11.99
C LYS A 431 4.77 19.97 -11.61
N ASP A 432 4.49 20.14 -10.32
CA ASP A 432 3.60 21.19 -9.81
C ASP A 432 4.16 22.58 -10.14
N PHE A 433 5.45 22.80 -9.88
CA PHE A 433 6.16 24.03 -10.24
C PHE A 433 6.15 24.28 -11.75
N GLN A 434 6.50 23.28 -12.55
CA GLN A 434 6.52 23.39 -14.01
C GLN A 434 5.14 23.77 -14.56
N SER A 435 4.09 23.10 -14.08
CA SER A 435 2.70 23.38 -14.47
C SER A 435 2.30 24.82 -14.12
N ALA A 436 2.64 25.28 -12.91
CA ALA A 436 2.28 26.61 -12.42
C ALA A 436 2.92 27.76 -13.22
N TYR A 437 4.09 27.53 -13.83
CA TYR A 437 4.84 28.52 -14.59
C TYR A 437 4.85 28.27 -16.11
N GLY A 438 3.95 27.41 -16.62
CA GLY A 438 3.79 27.16 -18.05
C GLY A 438 4.94 26.38 -18.71
N LEU A 439 5.78 25.71 -17.91
CA LEU A 439 6.78 24.78 -18.38
C LEU A 439 6.15 23.40 -18.65
N LYS A 440 6.84 22.56 -19.43
CA LYS A 440 6.42 21.16 -19.63
C LYS A 440 6.59 20.39 -18.32
N ALA A 441 5.50 19.84 -17.77
CA ALA A 441 5.48 19.10 -16.51
C ALA A 441 6.14 17.70 -16.62
N THR A 442 7.46 17.66 -16.81
CA THR A 442 8.26 16.44 -16.91
C THR A 442 8.59 15.84 -15.54
N GLY A 443 8.64 16.65 -14.48
CA GLY A 443 9.19 16.27 -13.17
C GLY A 443 10.71 16.21 -13.12
N VAL A 444 11.37 16.51 -14.23
CA VAL A 444 12.82 16.62 -14.36
C VAL A 444 13.19 18.09 -14.23
N ALA A 445 14.03 18.43 -13.25
CA ALA A 445 14.58 19.76 -13.10
C ALA A 445 15.73 19.97 -14.11
N ASP A 446 15.34 20.22 -15.35
CA ASP A 446 16.23 20.59 -16.46
C ASP A 446 16.70 22.05 -16.35
N ALA A 447 17.62 22.47 -17.24
CA ALA A 447 18.13 23.83 -17.28
C ALA A 447 17.02 24.90 -17.37
N ASN A 448 15.92 24.64 -18.08
CA ASN A 448 14.79 25.57 -18.15
C ASN A 448 14.09 25.72 -16.80
N THR A 449 13.89 24.61 -16.09
CA THR A 449 13.29 24.56 -14.76
C THR A 449 14.18 25.26 -13.73
N ILE A 450 15.48 24.94 -13.71
CA ILE A 450 16.46 25.57 -12.81
C ILE A 450 16.53 27.08 -13.07
N ASN A 451 16.70 27.50 -14.33
CA ASN A 451 16.75 28.91 -14.69
C ASN A 451 15.45 29.64 -14.28
N LYS A 452 14.28 29.01 -14.42
CA LYS A 452 13.01 29.63 -14.00
C LYS A 452 12.89 29.78 -12.49
N VAL A 453 13.36 28.79 -11.71
CA VAL A 453 13.44 28.89 -10.24
C VAL A 453 14.37 30.04 -9.83
N GLU A 454 15.54 30.16 -10.46
CA GLU A 454 16.50 31.23 -10.13
C GLU A 454 16.02 32.61 -10.61
N GLU A 455 15.35 32.72 -11.77
CA GLU A 455 14.70 33.95 -12.27
C GLU A 455 13.66 34.48 -11.26
N LEU A 456 12.77 33.61 -10.77
CA LEU A 456 11.72 33.99 -9.83
C LEU A 456 12.31 34.45 -8.48
N LEU A 457 13.35 33.78 -7.99
CA LEU A 457 14.06 34.15 -6.76
C LEU A 457 14.93 35.40 -6.90
N ALA A 458 15.37 35.74 -8.11
CA ALA A 458 16.05 37.00 -8.41
C ALA A 458 15.08 38.19 -8.52
N SER A 459 13.78 37.95 -8.70
CA SER A 459 12.78 39.02 -8.71
C SER A 459 12.55 39.58 -7.30
N SER A 460 12.64 40.90 -7.14
CA SER A 460 12.59 41.58 -5.84
C SER A 460 11.20 41.66 -5.19
N THR A 461 10.21 40.96 -5.74
CA THR A 461 8.78 41.11 -5.42
C THR A 461 8.12 39.86 -4.83
N VAL A 462 8.86 38.78 -4.60
CA VAL A 462 8.31 37.55 -3.98
C VAL A 462 8.04 37.78 -2.49
N LEU A 463 6.76 37.86 -2.10
CA LEU A 463 6.34 38.03 -0.71
C LEU A 463 5.82 36.70 -0.15
N SER A 464 6.41 36.22 0.95
CA SER A 464 6.07 34.92 1.55
C SER A 464 6.17 34.95 3.09
N ASN A 465 5.72 33.87 3.73
CA ASN A 465 5.74 33.75 5.19
C ASN A 465 7.17 33.86 5.75
N GLY A 466 7.35 34.65 6.81
CA GLY A 466 8.67 35.04 7.33
C GLY A 466 9.24 36.35 6.75
N VAL A 467 8.72 36.87 5.63
CA VAL A 467 9.11 38.20 5.10
C VAL A 467 8.42 39.32 5.90
N SER A 468 9.17 40.38 6.21
CA SER A 468 8.63 41.67 6.65
C SER A 468 9.06 42.77 5.67
N HIS A 469 8.10 43.34 4.93
CA HIS A 469 8.37 44.34 3.88
C HIS A 469 7.18 45.31 3.74
N PRO A 470 7.38 46.60 3.38
CA PRO A 470 6.28 47.54 3.15
C PRO A 470 5.24 47.05 2.12
N ASP A 471 5.67 46.29 1.11
CA ASP A 471 4.76 45.76 0.09
C ASP A 471 3.83 44.66 0.61
N VAL A 472 4.20 43.96 1.70
CA VAL A 472 3.29 43.04 2.38
C VAL A 472 2.08 43.79 2.95
N LYS A 473 2.29 44.98 3.51
CA LYS A 473 1.20 45.83 3.97
C LYS A 473 0.30 46.26 2.82
N GLN A 474 0.87 46.55 1.65
CA GLN A 474 0.11 46.86 0.44
C GLN A 474 -0.66 45.63 -0.09
N LEU A 475 -0.05 44.45 -0.11
CA LEU A 475 -0.69 43.18 -0.42
C LEU A 475 -1.91 42.94 0.48
N LYS A 476 -1.78 43.08 1.81
CA LYS A 476 -2.92 42.94 2.75
C LYS A 476 -4.05 43.94 2.45
N LEU A 477 -3.72 45.19 2.11
CA LEU A 477 -4.70 46.21 1.74
C LEU A 477 -5.39 45.90 0.40
N LYS A 478 -4.65 45.40 -0.58
CA LYS A 478 -5.17 44.98 -1.90
C LYS A 478 -6.07 43.75 -1.79
N LEU A 479 -5.67 42.72 -1.03
CA LEU A 479 -6.48 41.54 -0.73
C LEU A 479 -7.78 41.90 -0.01
N ALA A 480 -7.72 42.77 1.01
CA ALA A 480 -8.90 43.21 1.75
C ALA A 480 -9.93 43.92 0.86
N LYS A 481 -9.50 44.71 -0.14
CA LYS A 481 -10.38 45.34 -1.14
C LYS A 481 -11.14 44.32 -2.01
N LEU A 482 -10.60 43.12 -2.19
CA LEU A 482 -11.22 42.00 -2.91
C LEU A 482 -11.98 41.03 -1.99
N GLY A 483 -12.15 41.37 -0.71
CA GLY A 483 -12.84 40.54 0.29
C GLY A 483 -11.94 39.60 1.09
N PHE A 484 -10.67 39.46 0.73
CA PHE A 484 -9.68 38.58 1.35
C PHE A 484 -9.01 39.29 2.54
N THR A 485 -9.74 39.44 3.64
CA THR A 485 -9.29 40.23 4.80
C THR A 485 -8.38 39.44 5.74
N VAL A 486 -7.11 39.84 5.80
CA VAL A 486 -6.10 39.27 6.73
C VAL A 486 -6.27 39.80 8.16
N SER A 487 -6.42 41.11 8.32
CA SER A 487 -6.42 41.80 9.62
C SER A 487 -6.96 43.23 9.50
N ASN A 488 -7.68 43.71 10.52
CA ASN A 488 -8.23 45.08 10.56
C ASN A 488 -7.16 46.18 10.73
N ASN A 489 -5.91 45.84 11.02
CA ASN A 489 -4.78 46.76 11.11
C ASN A 489 -3.53 46.14 10.45
N PRO A 490 -3.35 46.28 9.13
CA PRO A 490 -2.28 45.60 8.39
C PRO A 490 -0.89 46.17 8.70
N ASN A 491 0.00 45.27 9.12
CA ASN A 491 1.44 45.47 9.33
C ASN A 491 2.27 44.97 8.14
N ASN A 492 3.60 45.17 8.22
CA ASN A 492 4.56 44.77 7.19
C ASN A 492 4.93 43.27 7.23
N ASP A 493 4.59 42.55 8.30
CA ASP A 493 4.96 41.14 8.47
C ASP A 493 3.98 40.23 7.73
N TYR A 494 4.45 39.25 6.96
CA TYR A 494 3.57 38.35 6.21
C TYR A 494 2.81 37.42 7.17
N GLY A 495 3.49 36.42 7.73
CA GLY A 495 2.93 35.52 8.73
C GLY A 495 1.87 34.53 8.19
N PRO A 496 1.53 33.48 8.97
CA PRO A 496 0.67 32.39 8.51
C PRO A 496 -0.75 32.81 8.09
N LYS A 497 -1.31 33.87 8.70
CA LYS A 497 -2.66 34.32 8.34
C LYS A 497 -2.70 35.00 6.97
N THR A 498 -1.65 35.73 6.58
CA THR A 498 -1.53 36.30 5.22
C THR A 498 -1.33 35.18 4.20
N GLU A 499 -0.50 34.18 4.53
CA GLU A 499 -0.29 33.00 3.69
C GLU A 499 -1.58 32.25 3.38
N SER A 500 -2.38 31.92 4.41
CA SER A 500 -3.71 31.33 4.25
C SER A 500 -4.62 32.18 3.36
N THR A 501 -4.67 33.49 3.57
CA THR A 501 -5.53 34.40 2.80
C THR A 501 -5.05 34.63 1.36
N VAL A 502 -3.75 34.47 1.08
CA VAL A 502 -3.21 34.43 -0.28
C VAL A 502 -3.55 33.10 -0.96
N LYS A 503 -3.54 31.96 -0.24
CA LYS A 503 -4.05 30.67 -0.76
C LYS A 503 -5.54 30.73 -1.10
N ASP A 504 -6.34 31.37 -0.24
CA ASP A 504 -7.77 31.61 -0.48
C ASP A 504 -7.98 32.44 -1.77
N PHE A 505 -7.21 33.53 -1.94
CA PHE A 505 -7.25 34.38 -3.13
C PHE A 505 -6.82 33.62 -4.40
N GLN A 506 -5.68 32.92 -4.34
CA GLN A 506 -5.16 32.14 -5.47
C GLN A 506 -6.18 31.10 -5.94
N SER A 507 -6.73 30.31 -4.99
CA SER A 507 -7.79 29.33 -5.27
C SER A 507 -9.03 29.97 -5.91
N ALA A 508 -9.48 31.12 -5.40
CA ALA A 508 -10.68 31.79 -5.88
C ALA A 508 -10.58 32.32 -7.32
N TYR A 509 -9.36 32.58 -7.81
CA TYR A 509 -9.11 33.12 -9.15
C TYR A 509 -8.35 32.16 -10.08
N GLY A 510 -8.29 30.87 -9.73
CA GLY A 510 -7.71 29.83 -10.59
C GLY A 510 -6.17 29.87 -10.70
N LEU A 511 -5.50 30.48 -9.71
CA LEU A 511 -4.05 30.42 -9.55
C LEU A 511 -3.67 29.24 -8.65
N HIS A 512 -2.43 28.76 -8.74
CA HIS A 512 -1.94 27.73 -7.83
C HIS A 512 -1.84 28.29 -6.39
N PRO A 513 -2.44 27.62 -5.38
CA PRO A 513 -2.51 28.12 -4.00
C PRO A 513 -1.23 27.86 -3.21
N THR A 514 -0.12 28.47 -3.65
CA THR A 514 1.19 28.40 -3.00
C THR A 514 1.23 29.16 -1.67
N GLY A 515 0.37 30.19 -1.51
CA GLY A 515 0.40 31.13 -0.40
C GLY A 515 1.54 32.15 -0.47
N VAL A 516 2.29 32.16 -1.58
CA VAL A 516 3.33 33.11 -1.90
C VAL A 516 2.78 34.12 -2.89
N ALA A 517 2.84 35.41 -2.58
CA ALA A 517 2.47 36.47 -3.50
C ALA A 517 3.66 36.77 -4.42
N ASP A 518 3.76 35.97 -5.49
CA ASP A 518 4.66 36.14 -6.62
C ASP A 518 4.13 37.17 -7.64
N ALA A 519 4.88 37.41 -8.72
CA ALA A 519 4.49 38.35 -9.76
C ALA A 519 3.15 37.99 -10.46
N ILE A 520 2.81 36.71 -10.60
CA ILE A 520 1.54 36.26 -11.18
C ILE A 520 0.38 36.68 -10.26
N THR A 521 0.53 36.38 -8.98
CA THR A 521 -0.43 36.69 -7.92
C THR A 521 -0.62 38.20 -7.78
N LEU A 522 0.47 38.98 -7.76
CA LEU A 522 0.43 40.44 -7.64
C LEU A 522 -0.17 41.12 -8.89
N ASN A 523 0.16 40.64 -10.09
CA ASN A 523 -0.45 41.16 -11.33
C ASN A 523 -1.95 40.87 -11.39
N LYS A 524 -2.38 39.66 -10.99
CA LYS A 524 -3.81 39.31 -10.94
C LYS A 524 -4.58 40.15 -9.91
N LEU A 525 -3.94 40.41 -8.78
CA LEU A 525 -4.45 41.27 -7.73
C LEU A 525 -4.66 42.71 -8.22
N ASP A 526 -3.72 43.26 -9.00
CA ASP A 526 -3.83 44.60 -9.58
C ASP A 526 -4.82 44.67 -10.75
N GLU A 527 -4.86 43.66 -11.62
CA GLU A 527 -5.88 43.49 -12.68
C GLU A 527 -7.30 43.61 -12.12
N LEU A 528 -7.60 42.87 -11.04
CA LEU A 528 -8.91 42.85 -10.38
C LEU A 528 -9.26 44.16 -9.65
N LEU A 529 -8.26 44.97 -9.29
CA LEU A 529 -8.46 46.26 -8.63
C LEU A 529 -8.66 47.42 -9.62
N THR A 530 -8.34 47.21 -10.90
CA THR A 530 -8.69 48.14 -11.98
C THR A 530 -10.20 48.08 -12.28
N GLY A 531 -10.95 49.09 -11.82
CA GLY A 531 -12.28 49.43 -12.37
C GLY A 531 -13.52 49.19 -11.50
N THR A 532 -13.39 48.79 -10.23
CA THR A 532 -14.55 48.53 -9.35
C THR A 532 -14.65 49.52 -8.19
N THR A 533 -15.70 50.35 -8.15
CA THR A 533 -16.05 51.17 -6.97
C THR A 533 -16.75 50.33 -5.91
N VAL A 534 -15.97 49.86 -4.93
CA VAL A 534 -16.47 49.18 -3.73
C VAL A 534 -16.57 50.18 -2.58
N LEU A 535 -17.72 50.28 -1.91
CA LEU A 535 -17.90 51.17 -0.76
C LEU A 535 -17.92 50.36 0.55
N ALA A 536 -16.94 50.58 1.41
CA ALA A 536 -16.70 49.83 2.64
C ALA A 536 -16.12 50.70 3.75
N ASN A 537 -16.15 50.21 4.99
CA ASN A 537 -15.69 50.95 6.17
C ASN A 537 -14.23 51.42 6.04
N GLY A 538 -13.99 52.71 6.26
CA GLY A 538 -12.70 53.38 6.05
C GLY A 538 -12.55 54.12 4.71
N ILE A 539 -13.49 54.00 3.77
CA ILE A 539 -13.48 54.72 2.49
C ILE A 539 -14.20 56.06 2.61
N SER A 540 -13.62 57.14 2.08
CA SER A 540 -14.33 58.41 1.83
C SER A 540 -14.55 58.60 0.32
N HIS A 541 -15.80 58.59 -0.13
CA HIS A 541 -16.15 58.71 -1.54
C HIS A 541 -17.52 59.42 -1.73
N PRO A 542 -17.74 60.24 -2.78
CA PRO A 542 -19.02 60.90 -3.02
C PRO A 542 -20.22 59.94 -3.03
N ASP A 543 -20.06 58.75 -3.60
CA ASP A 543 -21.15 57.76 -3.71
C ASP A 543 -21.61 57.22 -2.33
N VAL A 544 -20.75 57.25 -1.31
CA VAL A 544 -21.14 56.90 0.07
C VAL A 544 -22.23 57.84 0.57
N LYS A 545 -22.13 59.13 0.24
CA LYS A 545 -23.13 60.14 0.61
C LYS A 545 -24.47 59.84 -0.08
N GLN A 546 -24.45 59.49 -1.36
CA GLN A 546 -25.66 59.14 -2.12
C GLN A 546 -26.29 57.82 -1.63
N MET A 547 -25.46 56.81 -1.32
CA MET A 547 -25.89 55.56 -0.72
C MET A 547 -26.54 55.78 0.65
N LYS A 548 -25.95 56.60 1.54
CA LYS A 548 -26.55 56.97 2.84
C LYS A 548 -27.90 57.66 2.69
N ILE A 549 -28.06 58.53 1.69
CA ILE A 549 -29.34 59.19 1.37
C ILE A 549 -30.38 58.13 0.96
N ASN A 550 -30.01 57.17 0.11
CA ASN A 550 -30.91 56.10 -0.32
C ASN A 550 -31.26 55.13 0.82
N LEU A 551 -30.30 54.78 1.68
CA LEU A 551 -30.54 53.97 2.89
C LEU A 551 -31.51 54.66 3.86
N ALA A 552 -31.34 55.97 4.08
CA ALA A 552 -32.23 56.75 4.93
C ALA A 552 -33.68 56.78 4.42
N LYS A 553 -33.89 56.85 3.09
CA LYS A 553 -35.23 56.73 2.48
C LYS A 553 -35.93 55.39 2.77
N LEU A 554 -35.16 54.34 3.05
CA LEU A 554 -35.67 53.00 3.39
C LEU A 554 -35.68 52.70 4.90
N GLY A 555 -35.46 53.71 5.74
CA GLY A 555 -35.46 53.59 7.21
C GLY A 555 -34.10 53.25 7.84
N PHE A 556 -33.04 53.05 7.05
CA PHE A 556 -31.69 52.72 7.54
C PHE A 556 -30.86 53.97 7.79
N ILE A 557 -31.28 54.78 8.78
CA ILE A 557 -30.67 56.07 9.07
C ILE A 557 -29.27 55.90 9.69
N VAL A 558 -28.26 56.43 9.02
CA VAL A 558 -26.87 56.51 9.51
C VAL A 558 -26.62 57.80 10.30
N SER A 559 -27.10 58.93 9.78
CA SER A 559 -26.86 60.27 10.32
C SER A 559 -27.75 61.31 9.63
N ASN A 560 -28.22 62.33 10.37
CA ASN A 560 -29.06 63.40 9.84
C ASN A 560 -28.34 64.35 8.86
N ASN A 561 -27.00 64.28 8.77
CA ASN A 561 -26.19 65.02 7.80
C ASN A 561 -25.18 64.08 7.12
N PRO A 562 -25.53 63.44 5.99
CA PRO A 562 -24.67 62.47 5.32
C PRO A 562 -23.38 63.08 4.75
N ASN A 563 -22.23 62.61 5.25
CA ASN A 563 -20.89 62.87 4.71
C ASN A 563 -20.39 61.72 3.80
N ASN A 564 -19.26 61.94 3.15
CA ASN A 564 -18.63 60.98 2.21
C ASN A 564 -17.98 59.77 2.92
N ASP A 565 -17.83 59.79 4.25
CA ASP A 565 -17.04 58.80 5.00
C ASP A 565 -17.86 57.56 5.38
N PHE A 566 -17.52 56.40 4.84
CA PHE A 566 -18.15 55.13 5.21
C PHE A 566 -17.54 54.67 6.55
N GLY A 567 -18.22 54.96 7.65
CA GLY A 567 -17.80 54.57 9.01
C GLY A 567 -18.53 53.34 9.55
N PRO A 568 -18.21 52.87 10.77
CA PRO A 568 -18.84 51.67 11.37
C PRO A 568 -20.37 51.75 11.48
N LYS A 569 -20.92 52.94 11.76
CA LYS A 569 -22.38 53.17 11.76
C LYS A 569 -23.00 53.06 10.36
N THR A 570 -22.24 53.29 9.30
CA THR A 570 -22.67 53.10 7.91
C THR A 570 -22.70 51.61 7.57
N GLU A 571 -21.63 50.90 7.93
CA GLU A 571 -21.49 49.44 7.79
C GLU A 571 -22.63 48.69 8.50
N GLU A 572 -22.99 49.09 9.72
CA GLU A 572 -24.09 48.50 10.47
C GLU A 572 -25.45 48.65 9.75
N GLN A 573 -25.70 49.82 9.17
CA GLN A 573 -26.93 50.09 8.41
C GLN A 573 -26.95 49.38 7.06
N VAL A 574 -25.79 49.23 6.39
CA VAL A 574 -25.66 48.38 5.19
C VAL A 574 -25.91 46.91 5.54
N LYS A 575 -25.38 46.40 6.66
CA LYS A 575 -25.68 45.04 7.16
C LYS A 575 -27.17 44.86 7.47
N LYS A 576 -27.84 45.86 8.06
CA LYS A 576 -29.29 45.83 8.30
C LYS A 576 -30.11 45.85 7.00
N PHE A 577 -29.71 46.65 6.02
CA PHE A 577 -30.31 46.68 4.68
C PHE A 577 -30.14 45.34 3.96
N GLN A 578 -28.91 44.79 3.91
CA GLN A 578 -28.61 43.49 3.30
C GLN A 578 -29.43 42.36 3.94
N ARG A 579 -29.57 42.35 5.27
CA ARG A 579 -30.48 41.42 5.98
C ARG A 579 -31.94 41.58 5.59
N LYS A 580 -32.47 42.81 5.46
CA LYS A 580 -33.87 43.05 5.10
C LYS A 580 -34.21 42.57 3.68
N TYR A 581 -33.26 42.66 2.75
CA TYR A 581 -33.48 42.38 1.33
C TYR A 581 -32.73 41.15 0.79
N GLY A 582 -32.30 40.24 1.66
CA GLY A 582 -31.78 38.91 1.25
C GLY A 582 -30.43 38.94 0.53
N LEU A 583 -29.59 39.93 0.81
CA LEU A 583 -28.24 40.05 0.26
C LEU A 583 -27.20 39.48 1.23
N SER A 584 -26.01 39.14 0.71
CA SER A 584 -24.85 38.75 1.51
C SER A 584 -24.52 39.83 2.54
N VAL A 585 -24.52 39.49 3.83
CA VAL A 585 -24.43 40.45 4.95
C VAL A 585 -22.97 40.83 5.24
N THR A 586 -22.29 41.39 4.24
CA THR A 586 -20.87 41.77 4.30
C THR A 586 -20.66 43.11 5.02
N GLY A 587 -21.64 44.02 4.96
CA GLY A 587 -21.47 45.44 5.33
C GLY A 587 -20.71 46.27 4.30
N ILE A 588 -20.34 45.66 3.18
CA ILE A 588 -19.76 46.29 2.01
C ILE A 588 -20.90 46.55 1.02
N ALA A 589 -21.04 47.77 0.54
CA ALA A 589 -21.96 48.08 -0.55
C ALA A 589 -21.26 47.81 -1.88
N ASP A 590 -21.35 46.55 -2.31
CA ASP A 590 -20.96 46.07 -3.63
C ASP A 590 -21.98 46.49 -4.71
N ALA A 591 -21.66 46.23 -5.98
CA ALA A 591 -22.53 46.57 -7.12
C ALA A 591 -23.96 46.01 -6.97
N LYS A 592 -24.10 44.78 -6.44
CA LYS A 592 -25.40 44.13 -6.22
C LYS A 592 -26.19 44.81 -5.10
N THR A 593 -25.52 45.24 -4.03
CA THR A 593 -26.12 45.99 -2.92
C THR A 593 -26.59 47.37 -3.37
N LEU A 594 -25.79 48.07 -4.19
CA LEU A 594 -26.13 49.39 -4.72
C LEU A 594 -27.30 49.35 -5.73
N ASP A 595 -27.28 48.39 -6.67
CA ASP A 595 -28.38 48.15 -7.62
C ASP A 595 -29.70 47.79 -6.90
N THR A 596 -29.63 46.88 -5.92
CA THR A 596 -30.79 46.50 -5.10
C THR A 596 -31.35 47.70 -4.32
N LEU A 597 -30.47 48.49 -3.70
CA LEU A 597 -30.83 49.71 -2.98
C LEU A 597 -31.54 50.73 -3.89
N GLU A 598 -31.05 50.91 -5.11
CA GLU A 598 -31.66 51.82 -6.07
C GLU A 598 -33.03 51.32 -6.57
N LYS A 599 -33.18 50.02 -6.82
CA LYS A 599 -34.46 49.39 -7.22
C LYS A 599 -35.53 49.54 -6.15
N ILE A 600 -35.20 49.30 -4.88
CA ILE A 600 -36.17 49.39 -3.78
C ILE A 600 -36.59 50.85 -3.51
N VAL A 601 -35.67 51.82 -3.64
CA VAL A 601 -35.99 53.25 -3.55
C VAL A 601 -36.97 53.71 -4.66
N LYS A 602 -37.13 52.92 -5.74
CA LYS A 602 -38.11 53.16 -6.81
C LYS A 602 -39.49 52.52 -6.57
N GLY A 603 -39.64 51.70 -5.51
CA GLY A 603 -40.92 51.46 -4.83
C GLY A 603 -41.79 50.28 -5.30
N GLU A 604 -41.49 49.06 -4.85
CA GLU A 604 -42.39 47.89 -4.95
C GLU A 604 -42.53 47.15 -3.59
N HIS A 605 -43.70 47.29 -2.94
CA HIS A 605 -44.23 46.60 -1.72
C HIS A 605 -43.34 46.50 -0.45
N GLY A 606 -43.86 46.48 0.79
CA GLY A 606 -45.24 46.51 1.30
C GLY A 606 -45.28 45.85 2.70
N ASP A 607 -45.58 46.61 3.77
CA ASP A 607 -45.53 46.17 5.18
C ASP A 607 -46.90 45.57 5.66
N SER A 608 -47.13 45.01 6.87
CA SER A 608 -46.58 45.31 8.21
C SER A 608 -46.64 44.09 9.20
N ASN A 609 -46.89 44.32 10.51
CA ASN A 609 -47.06 43.31 11.58
C ASN A 609 -48.51 43.31 12.13
N GLU A 610 -48.95 42.23 12.78
CA GLU A 610 -49.52 42.28 14.15
C GLU A 610 -49.70 40.88 14.79
N GLU A 611 -49.92 40.83 16.10
CA GLU A 611 -50.07 39.58 16.87
C GLU A 611 -51.52 39.13 17.00
N GLU A 612 -51.81 37.92 16.52
CA GLU A 612 -53.06 37.21 16.82
C GLU A 612 -52.73 35.76 17.22
N THR A 613 -53.71 35.01 17.76
CA THR A 613 -53.59 33.57 18.07
C THR A 613 -53.51 32.73 16.78
N ILE A 614 -52.39 32.84 16.10
CA ILE A 614 -52.12 32.24 14.80
C ILE A 614 -52.03 30.71 14.92
N LEU A 615 -53.02 30.05 14.34
CA LEU A 615 -53.04 28.61 14.08
C LEU A 615 -51.93 28.27 13.07
N LEU A 616 -50.90 27.53 13.50
CA LEU A 616 -49.73 27.25 12.69
C LEU A 616 -50.06 26.18 11.63
N LYS A 617 -50.23 26.61 10.38
CA LYS A 617 -50.58 25.78 9.21
C LYS A 617 -49.95 26.34 7.94
N GLU A 618 -50.04 25.62 6.83
CA GLU A 618 -49.47 26.03 5.55
C GLU A 618 -49.90 27.44 5.11
N GLY A 619 -48.94 28.22 4.60
CA GLY A 619 -49.13 29.60 4.15
C GLY A 619 -48.93 30.66 5.24
N VAL A 620 -48.90 30.28 6.52
CA VAL A 620 -48.68 31.21 7.64
C VAL A 620 -47.24 31.71 7.67
N LYS A 621 -47.05 33.03 7.85
CA LYS A 621 -45.74 33.63 8.16
C LYS A 621 -45.76 34.24 9.56
N HIS A 622 -45.10 33.60 10.54
CA HIS A 622 -45.12 34.06 11.93
C HIS A 622 -43.89 33.61 12.73
N LYS A 623 -43.50 34.38 13.77
CA LYS A 623 -42.34 34.06 14.63
C LYS A 623 -42.44 32.70 15.33
N LYS A 624 -43.65 32.26 15.71
CA LYS A 624 -43.89 30.93 16.32
C LYS A 624 -43.57 29.76 15.36
N VAL A 625 -43.52 29.99 14.05
CA VAL A 625 -43.10 28.96 13.08
C VAL A 625 -41.62 28.60 13.23
N ILE A 626 -40.76 29.57 13.59
CA ILE A 626 -39.34 29.31 13.87
C ILE A 626 -39.22 28.38 15.08
N GLN A 627 -39.96 28.67 16.16
CA GLN A 627 -39.95 27.85 17.36
C GLN A 627 -40.44 26.43 17.08
N LEU A 628 -41.55 26.27 16.35
CA LEU A 628 -42.05 24.97 15.90
C LEU A 628 -40.99 24.18 15.11
N LYS A 629 -40.27 24.82 14.17
CA LYS A 629 -39.20 24.15 13.40
C LYS A 629 -38.06 23.67 14.29
N LEU A 630 -37.60 24.53 15.21
CA LEU A 630 -36.55 24.18 16.16
C LEU A 630 -36.97 23.05 17.10
N ASP A 631 -38.23 23.02 17.53
CA ASP A 631 -38.73 21.99 18.45
C ASP A 631 -39.01 20.66 17.73
N LEU A 632 -39.47 20.69 16.47
CA LEU A 632 -39.49 19.51 15.59
C LEU A 632 -38.08 18.93 15.41
N GLU A 633 -37.08 19.79 15.18
CA GLU A 633 -35.69 19.37 15.01
C GLU A 633 -35.10 18.76 16.29
N LYS A 634 -35.41 19.31 17.48
CA LYS A 634 -35.08 18.68 18.78
C LYS A 634 -35.76 17.32 18.96
N ALA A 635 -36.98 17.16 18.46
CA ALA A 635 -37.70 15.88 18.45
C ALA A 635 -37.20 14.91 17.36
N GLY A 636 -36.18 15.30 16.57
CA GLY A 636 -35.57 14.50 15.50
C GLY A 636 -36.12 14.78 14.09
N PHE A 637 -37.20 15.52 13.94
CA PHE A 637 -37.86 15.76 12.66
C PHE A 637 -37.26 16.99 11.95
N LYS A 638 -36.44 16.78 10.89
CA LYS A 638 -35.73 17.89 10.22
C LYS A 638 -36.69 18.75 9.39
N VAL A 639 -36.58 20.09 9.49
CA VAL A 639 -37.39 21.00 8.68
C VAL A 639 -36.55 21.93 7.80
N SER A 640 -35.47 22.54 8.30
CA SER A 640 -34.60 23.42 7.51
C SER A 640 -33.35 23.87 8.27
N ASP A 641 -32.18 23.80 7.65
CA ASP A 641 -30.91 24.32 8.20
C ASP A 641 -30.90 25.85 8.43
N ASN A 642 -31.94 26.58 8.01
CA ASN A 642 -32.15 28.00 8.31
C ASN A 642 -33.64 28.29 8.60
N PRO A 643 -34.12 28.06 9.84
CA PRO A 643 -35.54 28.12 10.18
C PRO A 643 -36.10 29.54 10.11
N ASN A 644 -36.79 29.84 9.01
CA ASN A 644 -37.50 31.11 8.79
C ASN A 644 -38.95 31.11 9.31
N THR A 645 -39.59 32.28 9.31
CA THR A 645 -40.97 32.48 9.78
C THR A 645 -42.07 31.83 8.93
N SER A 646 -41.77 31.28 7.75
CA SER A 646 -42.79 30.77 6.81
C SER A 646 -43.09 29.29 7.02
N TYR A 647 -44.36 28.95 7.23
CA TYR A 647 -44.88 27.59 7.32
C TYR A 647 -45.19 27.10 5.90
N GLY A 648 -44.17 26.57 5.23
CA GLY A 648 -44.27 26.08 3.85
C GLY A 648 -44.58 24.58 3.76
N PRO A 649 -44.70 24.03 2.54
CA PRO A 649 -45.02 22.62 2.30
C PRO A 649 -44.12 21.62 3.05
N ILE A 650 -42.82 21.94 3.19
CA ILE A 650 -41.87 21.12 3.96
C ILE A 650 -42.30 21.06 5.44
N THR A 651 -42.62 22.22 6.05
CA THR A 651 -43.09 22.27 7.45
C THR A 651 -44.43 21.55 7.62
N THR A 652 -45.35 21.66 6.66
CA THR A 652 -46.59 20.86 6.65
C THR A 652 -46.31 19.37 6.58
N HIS A 653 -45.36 18.94 5.75
CA HIS A 653 -44.97 17.55 5.62
C HIS A 653 -44.40 17.01 6.94
N THR A 654 -43.40 17.70 7.49
CA THR A 654 -42.74 17.29 8.74
C THR A 654 -43.70 17.28 9.94
N VAL A 655 -44.66 18.21 9.99
CA VAL A 655 -45.72 18.18 11.02
C VAL A 655 -46.67 16.98 10.83
N LYS A 656 -47.01 16.60 9.59
CA LYS A 656 -47.77 15.36 9.33
C LYS A 656 -47.00 14.11 9.72
N GLU A 657 -45.68 14.08 9.52
CA GLU A 657 -44.82 12.97 9.98
C GLU A 657 -44.82 12.86 11.50
N PHE A 658 -44.59 13.97 12.20
CA PHE A 658 -44.66 14.03 13.67
C PHE A 658 -46.05 13.61 14.19
N GLN A 659 -47.13 14.10 13.57
CA GLN A 659 -48.48 13.75 13.96
C GLN A 659 -48.74 12.24 13.80
N ARG A 660 -48.37 11.64 12.66
CA ARG A 660 -48.49 10.19 12.44
C ARG A 660 -47.66 9.39 13.45
N ALA A 661 -46.41 9.80 13.69
CA ALA A 661 -45.51 9.16 14.64
C ALA A 661 -46.13 9.04 16.05
N TYR A 662 -46.83 10.08 16.52
CA TYR A 662 -47.40 10.13 17.86
C TYR A 662 -48.93 9.89 17.91
N ASN A 663 -49.50 9.22 16.90
CA ASN A 663 -50.93 8.87 16.81
C ASN A 663 -51.88 10.08 16.94
N LEU A 664 -51.49 11.23 16.40
CA LEU A 664 -52.31 12.44 16.27
C LEU A 664 -52.96 12.51 14.88
N THR A 665 -53.98 13.34 14.73
CA THR A 665 -54.57 13.67 13.43
C THR A 665 -53.52 14.28 12.50
N ALA A 666 -53.22 13.60 11.39
CA ALA A 666 -52.17 13.98 10.44
C ALA A 666 -52.62 15.07 9.43
N ASP A 667 -53.17 16.18 9.93
CA ASP A 667 -53.68 17.30 9.14
C ASP A 667 -52.58 18.27 8.66
N GLY A 668 -51.40 18.25 9.29
CA GLY A 668 -50.29 19.17 9.05
C GLY A 668 -50.45 20.54 9.71
N ILE A 669 -51.34 20.64 10.70
CA ILE A 669 -51.60 21.83 11.49
C ILE A 669 -50.98 21.63 12.88
N ALA A 670 -49.98 22.44 13.23
CA ALA A 670 -49.39 22.46 14.56
C ALA A 670 -50.31 23.21 15.56
N GLY A 671 -51.50 22.63 15.81
CA GLY A 671 -52.44 23.05 16.84
C GLY A 671 -52.06 22.55 18.23
N GLU A 672 -52.89 22.87 19.24
CA GLU A 672 -52.60 22.63 20.66
C GLU A 672 -52.15 21.19 20.97
N ALA A 673 -52.87 20.18 20.47
CA ALA A 673 -52.51 18.76 20.69
C ALA A 673 -51.14 18.39 20.10
N THR A 674 -50.78 18.98 18.95
CA THR A 674 -49.49 18.76 18.30
C THR A 674 -48.37 19.46 19.06
N LEU A 675 -48.57 20.73 19.44
CA LEU A 675 -47.59 21.52 20.19
C LEU A 675 -47.34 20.92 21.59
N LYS A 676 -48.40 20.52 22.30
CA LYS A 676 -48.30 19.88 23.61
C LYS A 676 -47.58 18.53 23.54
N LYS A 677 -47.85 17.72 22.51
CA LYS A 677 -47.12 16.46 22.30
C LYS A 677 -45.65 16.71 21.94
N LEU A 678 -45.36 17.76 21.19
CA LEU A 678 -43.99 18.15 20.85
C LEU A 678 -43.20 18.59 22.08
N GLU A 679 -43.82 19.42 22.94
CA GLU A 679 -43.28 19.81 24.24
C GLU A 679 -43.04 18.60 25.16
N GLU A 680 -43.98 17.65 25.22
CA GLU A 680 -43.84 16.38 25.95
C GLU A 680 -42.65 15.55 25.44
N VAL A 681 -42.37 15.55 24.13
CA VAL A 681 -41.25 14.82 23.53
C VAL A 681 -39.90 15.47 23.85
N ILE A 682 -39.77 16.79 23.65
CA ILE A 682 -38.49 17.50 23.82
C ILE A 682 -38.11 17.79 25.29
N SER A 683 -39.06 17.69 26.22
CA SER A 683 -38.82 17.89 27.66
C SER A 683 -38.21 16.68 28.38
N GLN A 684 -38.10 15.54 27.70
CA GLN A 684 -37.56 14.31 28.27
C GLN A 684 -36.03 14.31 28.28
N THR A 685 -35.44 13.89 29.39
CA THR A 685 -33.99 13.80 29.55
C THR A 685 -33.43 12.59 28.78
N ILE A 686 -32.38 12.80 27.99
CA ILE A 686 -31.66 11.70 27.33
C ILE A 686 -30.88 10.90 28.40
N PRO A 687 -31.02 9.57 28.47
CA PRO A 687 -30.37 8.77 29.49
C PRO A 687 -28.90 8.47 29.16
N SER A 688 -28.04 8.59 30.17
CA SER A 688 -26.64 8.15 30.11
C SER A 688 -26.55 6.66 29.70
N PRO A 689 -25.62 6.27 28.82
CA PRO A 689 -24.49 7.04 28.29
C PRO A 689 -24.79 7.89 27.04
N PHE A 690 -26.05 7.95 26.58
CA PHE A 690 -26.42 8.77 25.42
C PHE A 690 -26.55 10.25 25.81
N ASN A 691 -26.32 11.14 24.85
CA ASN A 691 -26.31 12.60 25.05
C ASN A 691 -27.20 13.38 24.06
N ARG A 692 -27.78 12.71 23.05
CA ARG A 692 -28.73 13.29 22.09
C ARG A 692 -29.71 12.25 21.54
N VAL A 693 -30.75 12.74 20.88
CA VAL A 693 -31.60 11.96 19.96
C VAL A 693 -30.79 11.58 18.72
N MET A 694 -31.00 10.39 18.16
CA MET A 694 -30.34 9.91 16.95
C MET A 694 -31.34 9.36 15.93
N LYS A 695 -31.05 9.48 14.63
CA LYS A 695 -31.90 9.08 13.50
C LYS A 695 -31.07 8.72 12.27
N GLN A 696 -31.74 8.29 11.19
CA GLN A 696 -31.07 8.04 9.91
C GLN A 696 -30.23 9.25 9.44
N GLU A 697 -29.08 8.96 8.84
CA GLU A 697 -28.03 9.89 8.40
C GLU A 697 -27.14 10.47 9.51
N ASP A 698 -27.47 10.26 10.80
CA ASP A 698 -26.55 10.62 11.89
C ASP A 698 -25.27 9.78 11.84
N SER A 699 -24.17 10.40 12.29
CA SER A 699 -22.92 9.70 12.55
C SER A 699 -22.30 10.09 13.89
N GLY A 700 -21.49 9.19 14.45
CA GLY A 700 -20.77 9.37 15.72
C GLY A 700 -20.51 8.08 16.49
N ASN A 701 -19.74 8.18 17.59
CA ASN A 701 -19.49 7.05 18.50
C ASN A 701 -20.74 6.69 19.33
N ASP A 702 -21.65 7.65 19.53
CA ASP A 702 -22.98 7.47 20.12
C ASP A 702 -23.90 6.63 19.24
N VAL A 703 -23.84 6.80 17.92
CA VAL A 703 -24.53 5.95 16.94
C VAL A 703 -23.99 4.51 16.99
N LYS A 704 -22.66 4.35 17.08
CA LYS A 704 -22.05 3.03 17.28
C LYS A 704 -22.51 2.39 18.58
N LEU A 705 -22.57 3.17 19.67
CA LEU A 705 -23.05 2.74 20.98
C LEU A 705 -24.53 2.33 20.95
N LEU A 706 -25.38 3.05 20.21
CA LEU A 706 -26.77 2.68 19.98
C LEU A 706 -26.88 1.34 19.25
N GLN A 707 -26.09 1.15 18.20
CA GLN A 707 -26.03 -0.12 17.45
C GLN A 707 -25.54 -1.28 18.32
N THR A 708 -24.54 -1.06 19.17
CA THR A 708 -24.13 -2.02 20.21
C THR A 708 -25.29 -2.36 21.14
N TYR A 709 -25.97 -1.36 21.71
CA TYR A 709 -27.09 -1.59 22.64
C TYR A 709 -28.23 -2.39 21.97
N LEU A 710 -28.56 -2.08 20.71
CA LEU A 710 -29.57 -2.82 19.93
C LEU A 710 -29.13 -4.26 19.63
N ASN A 711 -27.84 -4.47 19.34
CA ASN A 711 -27.27 -5.81 19.18
C ASN A 711 -27.37 -6.62 20.48
N ASP A 712 -26.98 -6.03 21.60
CA ASP A 712 -26.96 -6.67 22.92
C ASP A 712 -28.36 -7.12 23.35
N VAL A 713 -29.39 -6.30 23.12
CA VAL A 713 -30.80 -6.66 23.41
C VAL A 713 -31.47 -7.47 22.30
N GLY A 714 -30.69 -8.00 21.35
CA GLY A 714 -31.09 -9.06 20.41
C GLY A 714 -31.53 -8.62 19.00
N PHE A 715 -31.58 -7.32 18.71
CA PHE A 715 -32.14 -6.80 17.45
C PHE A 715 -31.17 -6.81 16.27
N LYS A 716 -29.88 -7.13 16.50
CA LYS A 716 -28.87 -7.44 15.46
C LYS A 716 -28.90 -6.51 14.23
N VAL A 717 -28.42 -5.29 14.41
CA VAL A 717 -28.31 -4.25 13.37
C VAL A 717 -27.30 -4.63 12.30
N VAL A 718 -26.09 -4.93 12.73
CA VAL A 718 -24.92 -5.31 11.92
C VAL A 718 -23.98 -6.12 12.80
N ASN A 719 -23.23 -7.07 12.22
CA ASN A 719 -22.26 -7.88 12.97
C ASN A 719 -21.14 -7.05 13.61
N VAL A 720 -20.83 -5.87 13.03
CA VAL A 720 -19.90 -4.89 13.57
C VAL A 720 -20.59 -3.53 13.58
N PRO A 721 -20.96 -2.98 14.76
CA PRO A 721 -21.49 -1.62 14.90
C PRO A 721 -20.61 -0.57 14.22
N THR A 722 -21.23 0.27 13.39
CA THR A 722 -20.57 1.35 12.65
C THR A 722 -20.89 2.71 13.30
N ASN A 723 -20.11 3.72 12.96
CA ASN A 723 -20.39 5.10 13.37
C ASN A 723 -21.50 5.77 12.54
N TYR A 724 -22.29 5.05 11.72
CA TYR A 724 -23.28 5.63 10.81
C TYR A 724 -24.67 5.00 10.95
N TYR A 725 -25.69 5.83 11.11
CA TYR A 725 -27.08 5.44 11.31
C TYR A 725 -27.73 5.24 9.94
N GLY A 726 -27.51 4.05 9.36
CA GLY A 726 -28.12 3.67 8.09
C GLY A 726 -29.56 3.16 8.25
N THR A 727 -30.19 2.84 7.12
CA THR A 727 -31.54 2.24 7.05
C THR A 727 -31.65 0.93 7.83
N LEU A 728 -30.56 0.15 7.99
CA LEU A 728 -30.53 -1.04 8.86
C LEU A 728 -30.71 -0.65 10.34
N THR A 729 -30.01 0.38 10.81
CA THR A 729 -30.15 0.91 12.17
C THR A 729 -31.55 1.45 12.41
N GLU A 730 -32.07 2.20 11.44
CA GLU A 730 -33.43 2.74 11.47
C GLU A 730 -34.48 1.61 11.56
N ASN A 731 -34.37 0.57 10.73
CA ASN A 731 -35.24 -0.59 10.78
C ASN A 731 -35.16 -1.34 12.12
N LYS A 732 -33.97 -1.51 12.69
CA LYS A 732 -33.83 -2.16 14.02
C LYS A 732 -34.32 -1.30 15.18
N VAL A 733 -34.25 0.03 15.05
CA VAL A 733 -34.92 0.94 16.00
C VAL A 733 -36.44 0.85 15.86
N LYS A 734 -36.98 0.76 14.63
CA LYS A 734 -38.42 0.51 14.40
C LYS A 734 -38.88 -0.83 14.99
N GLU A 735 -38.14 -1.92 14.77
CA GLU A 735 -38.40 -3.23 15.38
C GLU A 735 -38.37 -3.16 16.92
N PHE A 736 -37.34 -2.52 17.49
CA PHE A 736 -37.22 -2.33 18.94
C PHE A 736 -38.39 -1.52 19.52
N GLN A 737 -38.76 -0.43 18.86
CA GLN A 737 -39.90 0.40 19.23
C GLN A 737 -41.21 -0.40 19.19
N GLN A 738 -41.44 -1.14 18.10
CA GLN A 738 -42.61 -2.00 17.93
C GLN A 738 -42.73 -3.05 19.03
N GLN A 739 -41.63 -3.76 19.35
CA GLN A 739 -41.63 -4.80 20.39
C GLN A 739 -41.83 -4.24 21.80
N ASN A 740 -41.45 -2.97 22.05
CA ASN A 740 -41.59 -2.32 23.35
C ASN A 740 -42.82 -1.40 23.47
N GLY A 741 -43.73 -1.41 22.50
CA GLY A 741 -44.94 -0.58 22.53
C GLY A 741 -44.68 0.93 22.41
N LEU A 742 -43.54 1.32 21.83
CA LEU A 742 -43.15 2.70 21.58
C LEU A 742 -43.62 3.18 20.20
N PRO A 743 -43.73 4.50 19.98
CA PRO A 743 -43.88 5.09 18.64
C PRO A 743 -42.84 4.55 17.64
N ILE A 744 -43.30 3.93 16.56
CA ILE A 744 -42.46 3.29 15.53
C ILE A 744 -41.93 4.37 14.57
N THR A 745 -41.00 5.18 15.05
CA THR A 745 -40.48 6.36 14.34
C THR A 745 -39.19 6.07 13.59
N GLY A 746 -38.41 5.06 14.02
CA GLY A 746 -37.02 4.89 13.57
C GLY A 746 -36.04 5.91 14.13
N ILE A 747 -36.51 6.83 14.97
CA ILE A 747 -35.72 7.82 15.71
C ILE A 747 -35.47 7.28 17.11
N ALA A 748 -34.21 7.13 17.51
CA ALA A 748 -33.83 6.80 18.87
C ALA A 748 -33.97 8.03 19.78
N ASP A 749 -35.21 8.31 20.17
CA ASP A 749 -35.61 9.39 21.09
C ASP A 749 -35.34 9.04 22.57
N ALA A 750 -35.63 9.96 23.48
CA ALA A 750 -35.43 9.76 24.92
C ALA A 750 -36.10 8.49 25.47
N ARG A 751 -37.31 8.16 24.98
CA ARG A 751 -38.07 6.96 25.39
C ARG A 751 -37.43 5.69 24.89
N THR A 752 -37.07 5.68 23.61
CA THR A 752 -36.40 4.57 22.94
C THR A 752 -35.06 4.27 23.60
N LEU A 753 -34.26 5.31 23.85
CA LEU A 753 -32.97 5.19 24.54
C LEU A 753 -33.15 4.76 26.00
N GLN A 754 -34.16 5.24 26.73
CA GLN A 754 -34.40 4.84 28.12
C GLN A 754 -34.82 3.39 28.22
N GLN A 755 -35.74 2.95 27.36
CA GLN A 755 -36.16 1.56 27.32
C GLN A 755 -35.01 0.63 26.91
N LEU A 756 -34.15 1.08 25.99
CA LEU A 756 -32.97 0.35 25.53
C LEU A 756 -31.88 0.25 26.63
N VAL A 757 -31.64 1.33 27.38
CA VAL A 757 -30.77 1.32 28.57
C VAL A 757 -31.32 0.37 29.63
N THR A 758 -32.62 0.39 29.90
CA THR A 758 -33.28 -0.51 30.87
C THR A 758 -33.19 -1.98 30.42
N ALA A 759 -33.46 -2.27 29.15
CA ALA A 759 -33.33 -3.61 28.58
C ALA A 759 -31.89 -4.14 28.68
N ARG A 760 -30.88 -3.31 28.33
CA ARG A 760 -29.46 -3.67 28.49
C ARG A 760 -29.06 -3.80 29.96
N ALA A 761 -29.65 -3.03 30.88
CA ALA A 761 -29.38 -3.16 32.31
C ALA A 761 -29.86 -4.51 32.85
N GLY A 762 -31.05 -4.98 32.45
CA GLY A 762 -31.54 -6.32 32.77
C GLY A 762 -30.67 -7.46 32.21
N ILE A 763 -29.89 -7.20 31.16
CA ILE A 763 -28.94 -8.19 30.62
C ILE A 763 -27.75 -8.42 31.56
N LYS A 764 -27.33 -7.42 32.33
CA LYS A 764 -26.12 -7.48 33.15
C LYS A 764 -26.17 -8.49 34.30
N GLU A 765 -27.35 -8.93 34.73
CA GLU A 765 -27.48 -9.89 35.83
C GLU A 765 -27.15 -11.35 35.42
N ASN A 766 -27.23 -11.72 34.13
CA ASN A 766 -26.94 -13.10 33.68
C ASN A 766 -25.69 -13.24 32.77
N ILE A 767 -24.73 -12.31 32.81
CA ILE A 767 -23.50 -12.39 31.99
C ILE A 767 -22.78 -13.74 32.23
N ASN A 768 -22.54 -14.52 31.18
CA ASN A 768 -21.81 -15.80 31.24
C ASN A 768 -20.42 -15.72 30.57
N SER A 769 -20.24 -14.81 29.62
CA SER A 769 -18.97 -14.60 28.92
C SER A 769 -18.74 -13.12 28.58
N PHE A 770 -17.56 -12.80 28.06
CA PHE A 770 -17.17 -11.45 27.69
C PHE A 770 -16.67 -11.45 26.24
N PHE A 771 -17.27 -10.60 25.42
CA PHE A 771 -16.86 -10.36 24.05
C PHE A 771 -15.80 -9.27 24.03
N ILE A 772 -14.64 -9.58 23.46
CA ILE A 772 -13.50 -8.69 23.30
C ILE A 772 -13.41 -8.34 21.82
N THR A 773 -13.23 -7.06 21.50
CA THR A 773 -12.96 -6.60 20.12
C THR A 773 -11.83 -5.60 20.10
N GLY A 774 -10.91 -5.69 19.14
CA GLY A 774 -9.73 -4.84 19.09
C GLY A 774 -9.16 -4.62 17.69
N ARG A 775 -8.09 -3.80 17.64
CA ARG A 775 -7.40 -3.35 16.40
C ARG A 775 -5.89 -3.40 16.55
N GLY A 776 -5.18 -3.38 15.43
CA GLY A 776 -3.73 -3.47 15.38
C GLY A 776 -3.20 -4.87 15.69
N TYR A 777 -1.90 -5.03 15.50
CA TYR A 777 -1.18 -6.30 15.64
C TYR A 777 0.21 -6.06 16.23
N GLY A 778 0.43 -6.53 17.46
CA GLY A 778 1.66 -6.33 18.23
C GLY A 778 1.50 -5.39 19.43
N HIS A 779 2.60 -4.73 19.83
CA HIS A 779 2.62 -3.90 21.06
C HIS A 779 2.20 -2.43 20.86
N ALA A 780 2.26 -1.90 19.64
CA ALA A 780 1.95 -0.52 19.27
C ALA A 780 2.93 0.57 19.80
N VAL A 781 3.98 0.21 20.54
CA VAL A 781 5.10 1.14 20.86
C VAL A 781 6.08 1.23 19.70
N GLY A 782 6.64 2.42 19.44
CA GLY A 782 7.71 2.63 18.46
C GLY A 782 7.21 2.57 17.02
N MET A 783 8.01 1.97 16.13
CA MET A 783 7.73 1.94 14.69
C MET A 783 6.66 0.92 14.32
N THR A 784 5.72 1.31 13.46
CA THR A 784 4.77 0.40 12.81
C THR A 784 5.27 0.04 11.42
N GLN A 785 5.27 -1.24 11.07
CA GLN A 785 5.76 -1.69 9.76
C GLN A 785 4.81 -1.30 8.64
N HIS A 786 3.50 -1.41 8.86
CA HIS A 786 2.49 -0.96 7.91
C HIS A 786 2.42 0.57 7.78
N GLY A 787 2.60 1.32 8.87
CA GLY A 787 2.66 2.78 8.83
C GLY A 787 3.92 3.28 8.14
N ALA A 788 5.09 2.71 8.46
CA ALA A 788 6.34 2.99 7.75
C ALA A 788 6.23 2.67 6.25
N TYR A 789 5.54 1.58 5.85
CA TYR A 789 5.25 1.30 4.43
C TYR A 789 4.35 2.36 3.80
N GLY A 790 3.30 2.81 4.50
CA GLY A 790 2.44 3.90 4.04
C GLY A 790 3.22 5.19 3.80
N MET A 791 4.08 5.59 4.75
CA MET A 791 4.97 6.74 4.59
C MET A 791 5.96 6.55 3.42
N ALA A 792 6.61 5.39 3.32
CA ALA A 792 7.53 5.12 2.22
C ALA A 792 6.83 5.10 0.85
N SER A 793 5.55 4.70 0.80
CA SER A 793 4.69 4.76 -0.40
C SER A 793 4.26 6.18 -0.76
N GLU A 794 4.10 7.06 0.24
CA GLU A 794 3.87 8.50 0.05
C GLU A 794 5.17 9.28 -0.26
N GLY A 795 6.33 8.60 -0.29
CA GLY A 795 7.61 9.14 -0.72
C GLY A 795 8.42 9.87 0.36
N TYR A 796 8.15 9.60 1.65
CA TYR A 796 8.98 10.07 2.77
C TYR A 796 10.31 9.32 2.79
N ALA A 797 11.41 10.00 3.13
CA ALA A 797 12.73 9.39 3.23
C ALA A 797 12.88 8.55 4.51
N TYR A 798 13.80 7.57 4.51
CA TYR A 798 13.98 6.65 5.63
C TYR A 798 14.33 7.34 6.96
N ASP A 799 15.07 8.44 6.92
CA ASP A 799 15.42 9.24 8.10
C ASP A 799 14.22 10.04 8.63
N GLU A 800 13.34 10.52 7.75
CA GLU A 800 12.07 11.16 8.12
C GLU A 800 11.13 10.16 8.80
N ILE A 801 11.00 8.94 8.26
CA ILE A 801 10.17 7.86 8.81
C ILE A 801 10.69 7.43 10.20
N LEU A 802 12.00 7.24 10.35
CA LEU A 802 12.60 6.90 11.64
C LEU A 802 12.42 8.01 12.67
N SER A 803 12.61 9.27 12.28
CA SER A 803 12.38 10.44 13.15
C SER A 803 10.91 10.61 13.54
N TYR A 804 9.98 10.16 12.68
CA TYR A 804 8.56 10.14 12.98
C TYR A 804 8.23 9.14 14.09
N TYR A 805 8.71 7.89 14.02
CA TYR A 805 8.41 6.90 15.06
C TYR A 805 9.28 7.01 16.32
N TYR A 806 10.51 7.51 16.21
CA TYR A 806 11.47 7.63 17.31
C TYR A 806 11.79 9.10 17.62
N THR A 807 11.08 9.68 18.61
CA THR A 807 11.05 11.13 18.84
C THR A 807 12.38 11.70 19.32
N GLY A 808 12.85 12.77 18.68
CA GLY A 808 14.08 13.47 19.08
C GLY A 808 15.34 12.63 18.89
N THR A 809 15.29 11.59 18.05
CA THR A 809 16.44 10.79 17.67
C THR A 809 17.11 11.32 16.41
N GLY A 810 18.30 10.80 16.11
CA GLY A 810 18.99 11.05 14.84
C GLY A 810 19.80 9.83 14.43
N ILE A 811 20.21 9.78 13.17
CA ILE A 811 21.07 8.72 12.63
C ILE A 811 22.53 9.04 12.96
N GLY A 812 23.28 8.03 13.38
CA GLY A 812 24.74 8.08 13.51
C GLY A 812 25.37 6.78 13.04
N VAL A 813 26.70 6.73 12.98
CA VAL A 813 27.46 5.59 12.45
C VAL A 813 28.25 4.89 13.57
N ARG A 814 28.31 3.56 13.51
CA ARG A 814 29.17 2.69 14.31
C ARG A 814 29.97 1.78 13.38
N ASP A 815 31.20 1.43 13.77
CA ASP A 815 31.93 0.38 13.06
C ASP A 815 31.30 -0.99 13.37
N THR A 816 30.70 -1.60 12.36
CA THR A 816 30.11 -2.95 12.43
C THR A 816 31.02 -4.03 11.85
N SER A 817 32.20 -3.67 11.32
CA SER A 817 33.06 -4.58 10.56
C SER A 817 33.54 -5.78 11.38
N ASN A 818 33.79 -5.58 12.68
CA ASN A 818 34.18 -6.62 13.62
C ASN A 818 33.09 -6.93 14.67
N GLN A 819 31.87 -6.40 14.48
CA GLN A 819 30.80 -6.54 15.47
C GLN A 819 29.98 -7.80 15.20
N ASN A 820 30.29 -8.85 15.95
CA ASN A 820 29.53 -10.09 15.92
C ASN A 820 28.31 -10.04 16.84
N ILE A 821 27.30 -10.84 16.52
CA ILE A 821 26.11 -11.11 17.32
C ILE A 821 25.90 -12.63 17.46
N ARG A 822 25.31 -13.04 18.59
CA ARG A 822 25.05 -14.45 18.91
C ARG A 822 23.55 -14.71 19.01
N VAL A 823 23.03 -15.55 18.12
CA VAL A 823 21.60 -15.86 18.01
C VAL A 823 21.33 -17.25 18.54
N LEU A 824 20.48 -17.40 19.56
CA LEU A 824 20.02 -18.72 20.00
C LEU A 824 19.03 -19.30 18.97
N LEU A 825 19.38 -20.43 18.36
CA LEU A 825 18.55 -21.14 17.36
C LEU A 825 17.76 -22.29 17.98
N ALA A 826 18.27 -22.90 19.06
CA ALA A 826 17.56 -23.93 19.81
C ALA A 826 18.14 -24.06 21.23
N GLU A 827 17.29 -24.39 22.20
CA GLU A 827 17.65 -24.67 23.59
C GLU A 827 16.96 -25.97 24.05
N GLY A 828 17.59 -26.69 24.97
CA GLY A 828 16.93 -27.83 25.63
C GLY A 828 16.74 -29.11 24.78
N LEU A 829 17.50 -29.29 23.69
CA LEU A 829 17.36 -30.44 22.79
C LEU A 829 17.97 -31.74 23.36
N ASP A 830 17.31 -32.87 23.14
CA ASP A 830 17.88 -34.22 23.36
C ASP A 830 18.86 -34.64 22.25
N LYS A 831 18.56 -34.22 21.02
CA LYS A 831 19.32 -34.55 19.81
C LYS A 831 19.30 -33.34 18.86
N LEU A 832 20.45 -33.08 18.26
CA LEU A 832 20.68 -32.03 17.28
C LEU A 832 21.25 -32.67 16.00
N THR A 833 20.82 -32.25 14.82
CA THR A 833 21.43 -32.67 13.54
C THR A 833 21.80 -31.44 12.74
N ILE A 834 23.06 -31.39 12.29
CA ILE A 834 23.65 -30.31 11.51
C ILE A 834 24.35 -30.86 10.25
N SER A 835 24.57 -30.00 9.27
CA SER A 835 25.40 -30.27 8.09
C SER A 835 25.98 -28.97 7.52
N SER A 836 26.76 -29.04 6.45
CA SER A 836 27.19 -27.87 5.67
C SER A 836 27.16 -28.19 4.17
N ASN A 837 27.02 -27.18 3.32
CA ASN A 837 27.19 -27.33 1.87
C ASN A 837 28.66 -27.46 1.43
N GLN A 838 29.61 -27.18 2.32
CA GLN A 838 31.06 -27.36 2.15
C GLN A 838 31.60 -28.35 3.19
N ALA A 839 32.90 -28.68 3.12
CA ALA A 839 33.57 -29.36 4.22
C ALA A 839 33.43 -28.51 5.50
N TYR A 840 33.30 -29.15 6.66
CA TYR A 840 33.04 -28.44 7.90
C TYR A 840 33.69 -29.12 9.11
N GLN A 841 34.18 -28.31 10.03
CA GLN A 841 34.78 -28.74 11.29
C GLN A 841 33.70 -28.81 12.36
N VAL A 842 33.76 -29.82 13.24
CA VAL A 842 32.93 -29.96 14.44
C VAL A 842 33.87 -30.29 15.61
N GLY A 843 34.21 -29.27 16.41
CA GLY A 843 35.39 -29.36 17.28
C GLY A 843 36.66 -29.56 16.44
N ASP A 844 37.49 -30.53 16.83
CA ASP A 844 38.79 -30.82 16.19
C ASP A 844 38.69 -31.82 15.00
N ARG A 845 37.52 -31.98 14.38
CA ARG A 845 37.27 -32.99 13.33
C ARG A 845 36.56 -32.42 12.11
N GLU A 846 37.11 -32.73 10.93
CA GLU A 846 36.50 -32.39 9.65
C GLU A 846 35.50 -33.45 9.18
N PHE A 847 34.40 -32.98 8.58
CA PHE A 847 33.39 -33.77 7.91
C PHE A 847 33.17 -33.29 6.47
N LEU A 848 32.83 -34.24 5.59
CA LEU A 848 32.65 -33.98 4.16
C LEU A 848 31.39 -33.14 3.87
N PRO A 849 31.37 -32.38 2.75
CA PRO A 849 30.20 -31.64 2.30
C PRO A 849 28.93 -32.47 2.27
N ASN A 850 27.80 -31.86 2.66
CA ASN A 850 26.45 -32.42 2.65
C ASN A 850 26.24 -33.68 3.53
N THR A 851 27.26 -34.12 4.28
CA THR A 851 27.08 -35.17 5.30
C THR A 851 26.39 -34.60 6.54
N LYS A 852 25.51 -35.39 7.17
CA LYS A 852 24.81 -35.00 8.40
C LYS A 852 25.56 -35.50 9.63
N THR A 853 25.89 -34.58 10.53
CA THR A 853 26.38 -34.90 11.88
C THR A 853 25.22 -34.81 12.86
N THR A 854 24.87 -35.94 13.47
CA THR A 854 23.97 -36.00 14.63
C THR A 854 24.80 -35.81 15.91
N ILE A 855 24.25 -35.07 16.86
CA ILE A 855 24.86 -34.73 18.14
C ILE A 855 23.86 -35.11 19.23
N ILE A 856 24.30 -35.89 20.22
CA ILE A 856 23.54 -36.30 21.40
C ILE A 856 24.38 -35.97 22.64
N TYR A 857 23.77 -35.41 23.69
CA TYR A 857 24.45 -35.22 24.97
C TYR A 857 23.93 -36.22 26.01
N LYS A 858 24.84 -36.98 26.62
CA LYS A 858 24.51 -37.93 27.68
C LYS A 858 25.72 -38.21 28.56
N ASP A 859 25.49 -38.44 29.85
CA ASP A 859 26.50 -38.91 30.81
C ASP A 859 27.78 -38.04 30.82
N GLY A 860 27.62 -36.73 30.63
CA GLY A 860 28.71 -35.75 30.59
C GLY A 860 29.42 -35.58 29.24
N LYS A 861 29.02 -36.32 28.20
CA LYS A 861 29.69 -36.37 26.89
C LYS A 861 28.78 -35.96 25.73
N TYR A 862 29.38 -35.43 24.67
CA TYR A 862 28.77 -35.21 23.37
C TYR A 862 29.15 -36.35 22.43
N THR A 863 28.17 -37.11 21.96
CA THR A 863 28.35 -38.16 20.94
C THR A 863 28.02 -37.58 19.58
N LEU A 864 28.98 -37.61 18.66
CA LEU A 864 28.86 -37.19 17.27
C LEU A 864 28.71 -38.43 16.37
N GLU A 865 27.63 -38.51 15.60
CA GLU A 865 27.39 -39.58 14.63
C GLU A 865 27.33 -39.00 13.22
N ASN A 866 28.23 -39.42 12.34
CA ASN A 866 28.25 -39.03 10.93
C ASN A 866 28.70 -40.22 10.07
N SER A 867 27.96 -40.51 9.00
CA SER A 867 28.30 -41.54 7.99
C SER A 867 28.64 -42.92 8.60
N GLY A 868 27.88 -43.34 9.61
CA GLY A 868 28.06 -44.61 10.33
C GLY A 868 29.24 -44.64 11.31
N ARG A 869 29.95 -43.52 11.51
CA ARG A 869 31.05 -43.40 12.49
C ARG A 869 30.63 -42.56 13.69
N THR A 870 31.12 -42.96 14.86
CA THR A 870 30.82 -42.31 16.15
C THR A 870 32.10 -41.74 16.76
N TYR A 871 31.98 -40.53 17.33
CA TYR A 871 33.06 -39.82 18.02
C TYR A 871 32.55 -39.22 19.33
N GLU A 872 33.40 -39.08 20.35
CA GLU A 872 33.05 -38.43 21.60
C GLU A 872 33.83 -37.13 21.80
N LEU A 873 33.17 -36.10 22.35
CA LEU A 873 33.78 -34.88 22.89
C LEU A 873 33.31 -34.66 24.34
N THR A 874 34.16 -34.05 25.18
CA THR A 874 33.90 -33.82 26.62
C THR A 874 33.70 -32.35 26.99
N LYS A 875 33.73 -31.45 26.01
CA LYS A 875 33.59 -29.99 26.17
C LYS A 875 32.68 -29.43 25.08
N ALA A 876 32.08 -28.27 25.34
CA ALA A 876 31.40 -27.48 24.32
C ALA A 876 32.38 -27.10 23.18
N PHE A 877 31.86 -27.00 21.95
CA PHE A 877 32.68 -26.83 20.75
C PHE A 877 32.02 -25.89 19.73
N GLN A 878 32.82 -25.44 18.77
CA GLN A 878 32.37 -24.69 17.61
C GLN A 878 32.20 -25.62 16.40
N VAL A 879 31.39 -25.16 15.45
CA VAL A 879 31.19 -25.71 14.13
C VAL A 879 31.44 -24.59 13.13
N SER A 880 32.31 -24.84 12.16
CA SER A 880 32.67 -23.87 11.13
C SER A 880 32.79 -24.55 9.77
N SER A 881 32.27 -23.91 8.73
CA SER A 881 32.44 -24.31 7.35
C SER A 881 33.81 -23.89 6.80
N SER A 882 34.34 -24.65 5.86
CA SER A 882 35.48 -24.25 5.03
C SER A 882 35.01 -23.36 3.88
N ASN A 883 35.88 -22.46 3.40
CA ASN A 883 35.63 -21.54 2.27
C ASN A 883 34.32 -20.73 2.39
N ASP A 884 34.03 -20.22 3.58
CA ASP A 884 32.81 -19.44 3.90
C ASP A 884 31.49 -20.13 3.51
N GLY A 885 31.47 -21.47 3.55
CA GLY A 885 30.28 -22.27 3.29
C GLY A 885 29.13 -22.00 4.26
N LEU A 886 27.92 -22.46 3.91
CA LEU A 886 26.73 -22.31 4.73
C LEU A 886 26.57 -23.52 5.65
N LEU A 887 26.34 -23.26 6.94
CA LEU A 887 25.93 -24.28 7.90
C LEU A 887 24.42 -24.49 7.82
N ILE A 888 23.96 -25.72 8.07
CA ILE A 888 22.57 -26.13 7.86
C ILE A 888 22.02 -26.74 9.14
N PHE A 889 20.88 -26.22 9.59
CA PHE A 889 20.10 -26.72 10.74
C PHE A 889 18.62 -26.59 10.43
N ASN A 890 17.81 -27.62 10.72
CA ASN A 890 16.36 -27.65 10.46
C ASN A 890 15.98 -27.17 9.03
N ASN A 891 16.72 -27.64 8.01
CA ASN A 891 16.58 -27.27 6.59
C ASN A 891 16.73 -25.76 6.27
N LYS A 892 17.24 -24.95 7.21
CA LYS A 892 17.63 -23.55 7.00
C LYS A 892 19.14 -23.43 6.87
N TYR A 893 19.58 -22.44 6.09
CA TYR A 893 20.99 -22.18 5.79
C TYR A 893 21.47 -20.95 6.56
N TYR A 894 22.65 -21.00 7.16
CA TYR A 894 23.18 -19.96 8.03
C TYR A 894 24.60 -19.58 7.62
N GLU A 895 24.87 -18.27 7.58
CA GLU A 895 26.22 -17.72 7.50
C GLU A 895 26.90 -17.75 8.88
N GLY A 896 28.23 -17.74 8.89
CA GLY A 896 29.03 -17.78 10.12
C GLY A 896 29.10 -19.18 10.75
N ASN A 897 29.33 -19.20 12.06
CA ASN A 897 29.64 -20.42 12.81
C ASN A 897 28.49 -20.82 13.75
N PHE A 898 28.47 -22.06 14.22
CA PHE A 898 27.63 -22.47 15.35
C PHE A 898 28.48 -22.83 16.57
N SER A 899 28.02 -22.50 17.77
CA SER A 899 28.52 -23.11 19.01
C SER A 899 27.49 -24.07 19.57
N VAL A 900 27.92 -25.28 19.91
CA VAL A 900 27.11 -26.28 20.61
C VAL A 900 27.55 -26.34 22.07
N SER A 901 26.59 -26.16 22.98
CA SER A 901 26.82 -26.22 24.42
C SER A 901 25.65 -26.92 25.12
N THR A 902 25.60 -26.91 26.45
CA THR A 902 24.48 -27.47 27.20
C THR A 902 23.91 -26.54 28.27
N SER A 903 22.62 -26.71 28.55
CA SER A 903 21.90 -26.16 29.69
C SER A 903 21.02 -27.26 30.29
N LYS A 904 21.11 -27.49 31.61
CA LYS A 904 20.33 -28.53 32.31
C LYS A 904 20.42 -29.91 31.64
N ASP A 905 21.65 -30.31 31.28
CA ASP A 905 21.97 -31.58 30.61
C ASP A 905 21.27 -31.83 29.27
N LYS A 906 20.87 -30.75 28.59
CA LYS A 906 20.32 -30.74 27.22
C LYS A 906 21.13 -29.83 26.31
N LEU A 907 21.08 -30.08 25.00
CA LEU A 907 21.85 -29.37 23.97
C LEU A 907 21.24 -28.00 23.64
N ASP A 908 22.10 -26.99 23.54
CA ASP A 908 21.80 -25.65 23.03
C ASP A 908 22.62 -25.38 21.76
N LEU A 909 22.01 -24.72 20.77
CA LEU A 909 22.63 -24.29 19.51
C LEU A 909 22.56 -22.76 19.37
N VAL A 910 23.72 -22.12 19.22
CA VAL A 910 23.84 -20.67 19.01
C VAL A 910 24.62 -20.39 17.74
N ASN A 911 24.13 -19.51 16.86
CA ASN A 911 24.83 -19.05 15.66
C ASN A 911 25.58 -17.74 15.92
N HIS A 912 26.83 -17.66 15.46
CA HIS A 912 27.76 -16.55 15.66
C HIS A 912 28.14 -15.99 14.28
N LEU A 913 27.78 -14.74 14.02
CA LEU A 913 27.99 -14.09 12.73
C LEU A 913 28.14 -12.57 12.87
N ASN A 914 28.71 -11.93 11.85
CA ASN A 914 28.76 -10.47 11.77
C ASN A 914 27.34 -9.88 11.70
N ILE A 915 27.13 -8.73 12.34
CA ILE A 915 25.80 -8.11 12.41
C ILE A 915 25.20 -7.74 11.04
N GLU A 916 26.00 -7.34 10.05
CA GLU A 916 25.48 -7.04 8.70
C GLU A 916 24.99 -8.32 7.99
N ASN A 917 25.59 -9.47 8.29
CA ASN A 917 25.15 -10.78 7.80
C ASN A 917 23.90 -11.28 8.55
N TYR A 918 23.80 -10.99 9.85
CA TYR A 918 22.58 -11.22 10.63
C TYR A 918 21.37 -10.50 10.04
N LEU A 919 21.52 -9.23 9.63
CA LEU A 919 20.44 -8.44 9.03
C LEU A 919 19.86 -9.06 7.74
N LYS A 920 20.68 -9.75 6.93
CA LYS A 920 20.20 -10.50 5.75
C LYS A 920 19.20 -11.61 6.11
N GLY A 921 19.31 -12.16 7.33
CA GLY A 921 18.39 -13.18 7.84
C GLY A 921 17.29 -12.66 8.76
N VAL A 922 17.26 -11.34 9.03
CA VAL A 922 16.20 -10.66 9.80
C VAL A 922 15.28 -9.85 8.90
N VAL A 923 15.83 -8.91 8.13
CA VAL A 923 15.02 -7.93 7.39
C VAL A 923 14.01 -8.60 6.44
N PRO A 924 14.35 -9.62 5.64
CA PRO A 924 13.37 -10.30 4.76
C PRO A 924 12.27 -11.09 5.49
N TYR A 925 12.38 -11.29 6.80
CA TYR A 925 11.41 -12.01 7.63
C TYR A 925 10.63 -11.12 8.59
N GLU A 926 11.14 -9.92 8.87
CA GLU A 926 10.43 -8.90 9.64
C GLU A 926 9.53 -8.02 8.78
N ILE A 927 9.93 -7.70 7.54
CA ILE A 927 9.14 -6.86 6.64
C ILE A 927 8.82 -7.55 5.32
N ILE A 928 7.62 -7.29 4.80
CA ILE A 928 7.08 -7.98 3.62
C ILE A 928 7.96 -7.67 2.38
N PRO A 929 8.68 -8.64 1.79
CA PRO A 929 9.64 -8.34 0.73
C PRO A 929 8.99 -7.82 -0.56
N SER A 930 7.75 -8.22 -0.84
CA SER A 930 7.02 -7.78 -2.04
C SER A 930 6.59 -6.31 -2.02
N TRP A 931 6.68 -5.62 -0.87
CA TRP A 931 6.53 -4.16 -0.82
C TRP A 931 7.66 -3.42 -1.55
N ASN A 932 8.82 -4.06 -1.70
CA ASN A 932 9.88 -3.70 -2.65
C ASN A 932 10.27 -2.20 -2.69
N ASN A 933 10.29 -1.55 -1.52
CA ASN A 933 10.61 -0.13 -1.37
C ASN A 933 11.96 0.01 -0.66
N LEU A 934 12.91 0.71 -1.29
CA LEU A 934 14.29 0.78 -0.81
C LEU A 934 14.40 1.53 0.53
N ASP A 935 13.72 2.68 0.67
CA ASP A 935 13.76 3.46 1.91
C ASP A 935 13.06 2.72 3.06
N LEU A 936 11.97 2.00 2.79
CA LEU A 936 11.36 1.10 3.77
C LEU A 936 12.33 0.01 4.25
N PHE A 937 13.10 -0.59 3.35
CA PHE A 937 14.12 -1.57 3.72
C PHE A 937 15.25 -0.93 4.54
N LYS A 938 15.65 0.32 4.26
CA LYS A 938 16.58 1.08 5.10
C LYS A 938 16.00 1.30 6.51
N VAL A 939 14.74 1.75 6.60
CA VAL A 939 14.00 1.95 7.87
C VAL A 939 14.05 0.69 8.74
N GLN A 940 13.63 -0.45 8.19
CA GLN A 940 13.63 -1.73 8.93
C GLN A 940 15.05 -2.19 9.27
N THR A 941 16.03 -1.93 8.40
CA THR A 941 17.45 -2.25 8.63
C THR A 941 18.02 -1.45 9.79
N LEU A 942 17.86 -0.12 9.83
CA LEU A 942 18.38 0.72 10.92
C LEU A 942 17.71 0.38 12.25
N ALA A 943 16.39 0.14 12.27
CA ALA A 943 15.69 -0.31 13.46
C ALA A 943 16.25 -1.66 13.97
N ALA A 944 16.37 -2.64 13.07
CA ALA A 944 16.90 -3.96 13.40
C ALA A 944 18.36 -3.92 13.87
N ARG A 945 19.25 -3.19 13.17
CA ARG A 945 20.66 -3.05 13.55
C ARG A 945 20.81 -2.40 14.92
N THR A 946 20.03 -1.34 15.17
CA THR A 946 20.06 -0.62 16.45
C THR A 946 19.58 -1.50 17.60
N TYR A 947 18.46 -2.22 17.42
CA TYR A 947 17.96 -3.19 18.39
C TYR A 947 19.01 -4.28 18.68
N ALA A 948 19.55 -4.90 17.64
CA ALA A 948 20.52 -5.97 17.74
C ALA A 948 21.79 -5.56 18.51
N LEU A 949 22.38 -4.41 18.17
CA LEU A 949 23.53 -3.85 18.88
C LEU A 949 23.24 -3.56 20.36
N LYS A 950 22.01 -3.13 20.68
CA LYS A 950 21.58 -2.83 22.05
C LYS A 950 21.52 -4.07 22.94
N GLN A 951 21.29 -5.26 22.37
CA GLN A 951 21.21 -6.52 23.13
C GLN A 951 22.56 -7.18 23.42
N ILE A 952 23.63 -6.77 22.73
CA ILE A 952 24.95 -7.42 22.83
C ILE A 952 25.49 -7.32 24.27
N ASN A 953 25.74 -8.48 24.88
CA ASN A 953 26.24 -8.56 26.25
C ASN A 953 27.25 -9.72 26.39
N PRO A 954 28.56 -9.44 26.45
CA PRO A 954 29.61 -10.47 26.54
C PRO A 954 29.44 -11.48 27.69
N ASN A 955 28.72 -11.11 28.76
CA ASN A 955 28.51 -11.98 29.92
C ASN A 955 27.34 -12.98 29.75
N LYS A 956 26.53 -12.86 28.70
CA LYS A 956 25.49 -13.84 28.35
C LYS A 956 26.06 -14.94 27.42
N LYS A 957 25.39 -16.09 27.36
CA LYS A 957 25.68 -17.16 26.36
C LYS A 957 25.41 -16.70 24.92
N PHE A 958 24.33 -15.95 24.73
CA PHE A 958 23.87 -15.39 23.45
C PHE A 958 23.26 -14.00 23.69
N ASP A 959 23.04 -13.25 22.61
CA ASP A 959 22.58 -11.86 22.66
C ASP A 959 21.08 -11.74 22.34
N VAL A 960 20.60 -12.46 21.32
CA VAL A 960 19.20 -12.42 20.81
C VAL A 960 18.62 -13.82 20.55
N TYR A 961 17.29 -13.91 20.58
CA TYR A 961 16.55 -15.09 20.11
C TYR A 961 16.29 -15.00 18.59
N ASP A 962 16.03 -16.14 17.96
CA ASP A 962 15.64 -16.26 16.55
C ASP A 962 14.13 -16.04 16.28
N THR A 963 13.34 -15.88 17.34
CA THR A 963 11.88 -15.64 17.27
C THR A 963 11.51 -14.22 17.70
N THR A 964 10.22 -13.90 17.64
CA THR A 964 9.60 -12.65 18.12
C THR A 964 9.83 -12.32 19.61
N ARG A 965 10.54 -13.17 20.37
CA ARG A 965 11.17 -12.82 21.66
C ARG A 965 12.26 -11.75 21.52
N SER A 966 12.89 -11.69 20.34
CA SER A 966 13.82 -10.63 19.94
C SER A 966 13.44 -10.14 18.54
N GLN A 967 13.91 -10.81 17.49
CA GLN A 967 13.63 -10.50 16.10
C GLN A 967 13.53 -11.82 15.33
N VAL A 968 12.70 -11.89 14.30
CA VAL A 968 12.55 -13.10 13.50
C VAL A 968 13.82 -13.31 12.66
N TYR A 969 14.60 -14.33 12.98
CA TYR A 969 15.83 -14.69 12.28
C TYR A 969 15.74 -16.11 11.72
N ASN A 970 15.85 -16.26 10.40
CA ASN A 970 15.70 -17.56 9.73
C ASN A 970 16.91 -17.96 8.86
N GLY A 971 18.05 -17.27 9.01
CA GLY A 971 19.21 -17.48 8.14
C GLY A 971 18.97 -16.96 6.71
N ILE A 972 19.67 -17.53 5.74
CA ILE A 972 19.65 -17.08 4.33
C ILE A 972 18.34 -17.48 3.65
N PRO A 973 17.56 -16.51 3.11
CA PRO A 973 16.25 -16.80 2.55
C PRO A 973 16.32 -17.65 1.29
N GLN A 974 15.68 -18.83 1.33
CA GLN A 974 15.61 -19.78 0.21
C GLN A 974 14.34 -19.62 -0.64
N ALA A 975 13.25 -19.12 -0.06
CA ALA A 975 11.92 -19.07 -0.69
C ALA A 975 11.48 -17.65 -1.12
N ILE A 976 12.36 -16.65 -1.00
CA ILE A 976 12.05 -15.25 -1.35
C ILE A 976 12.62 -14.97 -2.75
N PRO A 977 11.84 -14.43 -3.69
CA PRO A 977 12.34 -14.08 -5.03
C PRO A 977 13.58 -13.18 -4.98
N GLU A 978 14.59 -13.57 -5.76
CA GLU A 978 15.95 -13.00 -5.69
C GLU A 978 15.98 -11.47 -5.85
N GLN A 979 15.09 -10.90 -6.66
CA GLN A 979 14.97 -9.45 -6.85
C GLN A 979 14.68 -8.70 -5.55
N TYR A 980 13.84 -9.24 -4.66
CA TYR A 980 13.56 -8.61 -3.37
C TYR A 980 14.75 -8.76 -2.43
N VAL A 981 15.41 -9.92 -2.44
CA VAL A 981 16.63 -10.17 -1.66
C VAL A 981 17.76 -9.21 -2.07
N ARG A 982 17.94 -8.97 -3.38
CA ARG A 982 18.90 -7.97 -3.89
C ARG A 982 18.60 -6.56 -3.38
N ASN A 983 17.34 -6.11 -3.44
CA ASN A 983 16.96 -4.76 -2.99
C ASN A 983 17.09 -4.60 -1.47
N ILE A 984 16.80 -5.64 -0.68
CA ILE A 984 17.05 -5.65 0.77
C ILE A 984 18.55 -5.60 1.07
N ASN A 985 19.36 -6.43 0.40
CA ASN A 985 20.81 -6.43 0.56
C ASN A 985 21.45 -5.09 0.12
N GLN A 986 20.89 -4.41 -0.88
CA GLN A 986 21.27 -3.05 -1.27
C GLN A 986 20.98 -2.06 -0.14
N ALA A 987 19.81 -2.12 0.50
CA ALA A 987 19.49 -1.26 1.65
C ALA A 987 20.40 -1.52 2.87
N ILE A 988 20.70 -2.80 3.15
CA ILE A 988 21.66 -3.19 4.21
C ILE A 988 23.05 -2.61 3.92
N SER A 989 23.53 -2.77 2.69
CA SER A 989 24.86 -2.30 2.27
C SER A 989 24.97 -0.77 2.24
N ALA A 990 23.94 -0.09 1.74
CA ALA A 990 23.89 1.37 1.66
C ALA A 990 23.81 2.06 3.03
N THR A 991 23.35 1.34 4.06
CA THR A 991 23.22 1.84 5.44
C THR A 991 24.21 1.18 6.39
N LYS A 992 25.30 0.60 5.89
CA LYS A 992 26.26 -0.17 6.69
C LYS A 992 26.76 0.64 7.89
N GLY A 993 26.59 0.11 9.10
CA GLY A 993 26.96 0.77 10.34
C GLY A 993 26.04 1.91 10.80
N GLU A 994 25.01 2.31 10.05
CA GLU A 994 24.05 3.33 10.47
C GLU A 994 23.10 2.80 11.55
N VAL A 995 22.91 3.62 12.60
CA VAL A 995 22.13 3.31 13.80
C VAL A 995 21.34 4.52 14.26
N ILE A 996 20.27 4.27 15.02
CA ILE A 996 19.41 5.31 15.59
C ILE A 996 19.91 5.65 16.99
N LEU A 997 20.16 6.94 17.24
CA LEU A 997 20.73 7.46 18.48
C LEU A 997 19.81 8.48 19.16
N TYR A 998 19.77 8.42 20.49
CA TYR A 998 19.22 9.47 21.35
C TYR A 998 20.31 9.92 22.32
N ASN A 999 20.63 11.22 22.33
CA ASN A 999 21.76 11.78 23.10
C ASN A 999 23.08 11.01 22.90
N GLY A 1000 23.35 10.54 21.67
CA GLY A 1000 24.54 9.78 21.31
C GLY A 1000 24.56 8.30 21.72
N ALA A 1001 23.55 7.81 22.44
CA ALA A 1001 23.40 6.41 22.84
C ALA A 1001 22.43 5.65 21.94
N LEU A 1002 22.63 4.34 21.76
CA LEU A 1002 21.70 3.46 21.02
C LEU A 1002 20.33 3.43 21.70
N ILE A 1003 19.28 3.63 20.91
CA ILE A 1003 17.89 3.55 21.38
C ILE A 1003 17.40 2.10 21.51
N ASP A 1004 16.32 1.92 22.27
CA ASP A 1004 15.50 0.72 22.24
C ASP A 1004 14.58 0.76 21.01
N ALA A 1005 15.13 0.40 19.84
CA ALA A 1005 14.48 0.47 18.52
C ALA A 1005 13.40 -0.61 18.31
N VAL A 1006 12.38 -0.62 19.15
CA VAL A 1006 11.24 -1.55 19.09
C VAL A 1006 10.30 -1.21 17.93
N TYR A 1007 9.70 -2.23 17.33
CA TYR A 1007 8.76 -2.11 16.21
C TYR A 1007 7.68 -3.21 16.26
N SER A 1008 6.55 -2.98 15.60
CA SER A 1008 5.45 -3.96 15.48
C SER A 1008 4.71 -3.82 14.15
N ALA A 1009 3.90 -4.81 13.77
CA ALA A 1009 3.25 -4.81 12.46
C ALA A 1009 2.29 -3.62 12.29
N SER A 1010 1.38 -3.41 13.23
CA SER A 1010 0.35 -2.36 13.18
C SER A 1010 -0.04 -1.88 14.57
N ALA A 1011 -0.19 -0.57 14.75
CA ALA A 1011 -0.70 0.01 16.00
C ALA A 1011 -2.24 0.14 16.03
N GLY A 1012 -2.93 -0.13 14.92
CA GLY A 1012 -4.37 0.08 14.80
C GLY A 1012 -4.77 1.54 14.55
N GLY A 1013 -3.84 2.36 14.04
CA GLY A 1013 -4.02 3.79 13.71
C GLY A 1013 -3.40 4.79 14.71
N GLN A 1014 -2.85 4.33 15.84
CA GLN A 1014 -2.14 5.20 16.80
C GLN A 1014 -1.18 4.39 17.67
N THR A 1015 0.10 4.78 17.68
CA THR A 1015 1.13 4.23 18.57
C THR A 1015 0.95 4.71 20.01
N VAL A 1016 1.54 4.01 20.98
CA VAL A 1016 1.37 4.28 22.43
C VAL A 1016 2.71 4.47 23.14
N ASP A 1017 2.69 5.16 24.28
CA ASP A 1017 3.89 5.41 25.08
C ASP A 1017 4.46 4.10 25.65
N ALA A 1018 5.79 3.98 25.70
CA ALA A 1018 6.46 2.83 26.31
C ALA A 1018 6.04 2.58 27.78
N VAL A 1019 5.70 3.64 28.52
CA VAL A 1019 5.25 3.55 29.92
C VAL A 1019 3.90 2.84 30.06
N ASP A 1020 3.00 2.96 29.08
CA ASP A 1020 1.68 2.31 29.08
C ASP A 1020 1.75 0.81 28.74
N VAL A 1021 2.93 0.32 28.34
CA VAL A 1021 3.16 -1.07 27.91
C VAL A 1021 4.15 -1.80 28.82
N TRP A 1022 5.21 -1.13 29.25
CA TRP A 1022 6.29 -1.72 30.06
C TRP A 1022 6.57 -0.99 31.39
N GLY A 1023 5.78 0.04 31.74
CA GLY A 1023 5.90 0.77 33.01
C GLY A 1023 7.09 1.74 33.10
N ASN A 1024 7.98 1.75 32.11
CA ASN A 1024 9.17 2.61 32.08
C ASN A 1024 8.99 3.77 31.09
N ASN A 1025 9.33 4.98 31.52
CA ASN A 1025 9.33 6.16 30.64
C ASN A 1025 10.56 6.12 29.71
N VAL A 1026 10.34 6.19 28.40
CA VAL A 1026 11.38 6.19 27.38
C VAL A 1026 11.16 7.41 26.46
N PRO A 1027 11.98 8.48 26.56
CA PRO A 1027 11.67 9.79 25.96
C PRO A 1027 11.42 9.82 24.45
N TYR A 1028 11.96 8.85 23.71
CA TYR A 1028 11.82 8.73 22.26
C TYR A 1028 10.71 7.76 21.81
N LEU A 1029 10.14 6.96 22.73
CA LEU A 1029 9.03 6.03 22.49
C LEU A 1029 7.71 6.59 23.06
N ILE A 1030 7.25 7.67 22.45
CA ILE A 1030 5.96 8.32 22.76
C ILE A 1030 4.93 8.02 21.67
N GLY A 1031 3.66 7.92 22.08
CA GLY A 1031 2.54 7.62 21.20
C GLY A 1031 2.20 8.76 20.25
N LYS A 1032 1.86 8.41 19.01
CA LYS A 1032 1.52 9.30 17.91
C LYS A 1032 0.39 8.68 17.08
N GLU A 1033 -0.45 9.51 16.48
CA GLU A 1033 -1.32 9.04 15.41
C GLU A 1033 -0.49 8.37 14.30
N ASP A 1034 -1.06 7.38 13.62
CA ASP A 1034 -0.40 6.66 12.52
C ASP A 1034 -1.37 6.55 11.33
N PRO A 1035 -1.69 7.68 10.66
CA PRO A 1035 -2.66 7.72 9.56
C PRO A 1035 -2.17 6.97 8.31
N TYR A 1036 -0.88 6.62 8.27
CA TYR A 1036 -0.22 5.91 7.18
C TYR A 1036 -0.45 4.39 7.26
N ASP A 1037 -0.87 3.85 8.40
CA ASP A 1037 -1.24 2.43 8.54
C ASP A 1037 -2.59 2.15 7.88
N ARG A 1038 -2.56 1.93 6.57
CA ARG A 1038 -3.71 1.55 5.74
C ARG A 1038 -3.99 0.04 5.75
N SER A 1039 -3.43 -0.72 6.70
CA SER A 1039 -3.53 -2.18 6.73
C SER A 1039 -4.92 -2.70 7.12
N LYS A 1040 -5.14 -3.99 6.87
CA LYS A 1040 -6.31 -4.71 7.40
C LYS A 1040 -6.38 -4.69 8.93
N TYR A 1041 -5.27 -4.48 9.64
CA TYR A 1041 -5.21 -4.45 11.10
C TYR A 1041 -5.65 -3.10 11.67
N ALA A 1042 -5.52 -2.00 10.90
CA ALA A 1042 -6.05 -0.70 11.27
C ALA A 1042 -7.54 -0.54 10.92
N SER A 1043 -7.97 -1.11 9.79
CA SER A 1043 -9.37 -1.03 9.33
C SER A 1043 -10.29 -2.07 10.00
N ASN A 1044 -9.92 -3.35 9.97
CA ASN A 1044 -10.75 -4.44 10.50
C ASN A 1044 -10.55 -4.63 12.01
N TRP A 1045 -11.59 -5.16 12.66
CA TRP A 1045 -11.56 -5.52 14.07
C TRP A 1045 -11.37 -7.04 14.20
N TRP A 1046 -10.43 -7.46 15.05
CA TRP A 1046 -10.39 -8.85 15.53
C TRP A 1046 -11.31 -8.98 16.76
N SER A 1047 -11.79 -10.18 17.02
CA SER A 1047 -12.64 -10.45 18.19
C SER A 1047 -12.33 -11.80 18.85
N TYR A 1048 -12.66 -11.91 20.13
CA TYR A 1048 -12.51 -13.13 20.92
C TYR A 1048 -13.54 -13.15 22.05
N THR A 1049 -14.15 -14.30 22.32
CA THR A 1049 -15.08 -14.47 23.45
C THR A 1049 -14.40 -15.29 24.54
N ILE A 1050 -14.36 -14.76 25.77
CA ILE A 1050 -13.87 -15.49 26.95
C ILE A 1050 -14.98 -15.74 27.96
N THR A 1051 -15.15 -16.99 28.41
CA THR A 1051 -16.14 -17.34 29.44
C THR A 1051 -15.69 -16.92 30.84
N LYS A 1052 -16.65 -16.78 31.77
CA LYS A 1052 -16.36 -16.58 33.20
C LYS A 1052 -15.44 -17.66 33.78
N GLN A 1053 -15.59 -18.91 33.33
CA GLN A 1053 -14.74 -20.03 33.77
C GLN A 1053 -13.30 -19.91 33.25
N GLN A 1054 -13.09 -19.52 31.99
CA GLN A 1054 -11.76 -19.26 31.45
C GLN A 1054 -11.07 -18.08 32.16
N LEU A 1055 -11.80 -16.99 32.42
CA LEU A 1055 -11.27 -15.86 33.20
C LEU A 1055 -10.94 -16.28 34.64
N GLN A 1056 -11.76 -17.12 35.28
CA GLN A 1056 -11.46 -17.66 36.60
C GLN A 1056 -10.17 -18.51 36.60
N SER A 1057 -9.92 -19.30 35.54
CA SER A 1057 -8.65 -20.03 35.40
C SER A 1057 -7.44 -19.11 35.20
N LEU A 1058 -7.62 -17.95 34.56
CA LEU A 1058 -6.55 -16.95 34.39
C LEU A 1058 -6.32 -16.10 35.65
N TYR A 1059 -7.35 -15.89 36.47
CA TYR A 1059 -7.34 -15.06 37.68
C TYR A 1059 -7.97 -15.80 38.88
N PRO A 1060 -7.42 -16.97 39.29
CA PRO A 1060 -8.01 -17.81 40.34
C PRO A 1060 -8.13 -17.10 41.69
N GLU A 1061 -7.29 -16.09 41.94
CA GLU A 1061 -7.31 -15.27 43.14
C GLU A 1061 -8.59 -14.43 43.32
N VAL A 1062 -9.38 -14.26 42.25
CA VAL A 1062 -10.61 -13.46 42.22
C VAL A 1062 -11.86 -14.28 42.63
N GLY A 1063 -11.76 -15.61 42.59
CA GLY A 1063 -12.90 -16.52 42.74
C GLY A 1063 -13.76 -16.55 41.47
N LYS A 1064 -15.03 -16.98 41.56
CA LYS A 1064 -15.97 -16.89 40.42
C LYS A 1064 -16.11 -15.45 39.96
N ILE A 1065 -15.93 -15.25 38.66
CA ILE A 1065 -16.01 -13.93 38.01
C ILE A 1065 -17.46 -13.42 38.05
N ILE A 1066 -17.66 -12.24 38.63
CA ILE A 1066 -18.92 -11.52 38.61
C ILE A 1066 -18.95 -10.65 37.35
N ASN A 1067 -17.93 -9.80 37.17
CA ASN A 1067 -17.87 -8.82 36.09
C ASN A 1067 -16.41 -8.48 35.70
N VAL A 1068 -16.21 -8.00 34.47
CA VAL A 1068 -14.98 -7.38 33.99
C VAL A 1068 -15.34 -6.04 33.35
N THR A 1069 -14.59 -4.98 33.65
CA THR A 1069 -14.91 -3.63 33.16
C THR A 1069 -13.64 -2.82 32.94
N VAL A 1070 -13.52 -2.19 31.77
CA VAL A 1070 -12.49 -1.19 31.52
C VAL A 1070 -12.85 0.08 32.29
N THR A 1071 -11.98 0.46 33.21
CA THR A 1071 -12.16 1.63 34.11
C THR A 1071 -11.37 2.86 33.67
N GLU A 1072 -10.35 2.68 32.83
CA GLU A 1072 -9.54 3.76 32.29
C GLU A 1072 -8.98 3.37 30.92
N THR A 1073 -8.97 4.31 29.98
CA THR A 1073 -8.41 4.17 28.63
C THR A 1073 -7.53 5.35 28.26
N LYS A 1074 -6.55 5.10 27.39
CA LYS A 1074 -5.70 6.10 26.73
C LYS A 1074 -5.44 5.61 25.31
N TYR A 1075 -5.59 6.46 24.29
CA TYR A 1075 -5.44 6.06 22.88
C TYR A 1075 -6.25 4.80 22.47
N ASN A 1076 -7.49 4.68 22.95
CA ASN A 1076 -8.36 3.49 22.80
C ASN A 1076 -7.78 2.17 23.36
N ARG A 1077 -6.70 2.22 24.13
CA ARG A 1077 -6.10 1.10 24.87
C ARG A 1077 -6.57 1.12 26.34
N PRO A 1078 -7.03 0.00 26.91
CA PRO A 1078 -7.29 -0.08 28.35
C PRO A 1078 -6.02 0.08 29.18
N THR A 1079 -5.93 1.14 29.98
CA THR A 1079 -4.85 1.33 30.96
C THR A 1079 -5.21 0.68 32.30
N LYS A 1080 -6.50 0.62 32.66
CA LYS A 1080 -7.00 -0.11 33.85
C LYS A 1080 -8.26 -0.91 33.56
N ILE A 1081 -8.19 -2.22 33.78
CA ILE A 1081 -9.28 -3.19 33.70
C ILE A 1081 -9.52 -3.72 35.11
N ARG A 1082 -10.74 -3.51 35.60
CA ARG A 1082 -11.26 -4.06 36.85
C ARG A 1082 -11.82 -5.45 36.59
N ILE A 1083 -11.40 -6.43 37.37
CA ILE A 1083 -11.91 -7.81 37.36
C ILE A 1083 -12.47 -8.08 38.76
N SER A 1084 -13.79 -8.22 38.85
CA SER A 1084 -14.51 -8.38 40.12
C SER A 1084 -15.07 -9.80 40.21
N GLY A 1085 -14.87 -10.47 41.34
CA GLY A 1085 -15.42 -11.81 41.62
C GLY A 1085 -15.85 -12.00 43.06
N GLU A 1086 -16.32 -13.21 43.37
CA GLU A 1086 -16.94 -13.53 44.67
C GLU A 1086 -15.99 -13.36 45.87
N THR A 1087 -14.67 -13.45 45.65
CA THR A 1087 -13.66 -13.38 46.73
C THR A 1087 -13.05 -11.98 46.88
N LYS A 1088 -12.72 -11.31 45.77
CA LYS A 1088 -12.12 -9.96 45.77
C LYS A 1088 -12.27 -9.29 44.41
N GLU A 1089 -11.80 -8.05 44.35
CA GLU A 1089 -11.58 -7.31 43.10
C GLU A 1089 -10.08 -7.10 42.87
N ILE A 1090 -9.65 -7.12 41.60
CA ILE A 1090 -8.30 -6.72 41.18
C ILE A 1090 -8.38 -5.73 40.02
N THR A 1091 -7.30 -4.98 39.82
CA THR A 1091 -7.09 -4.12 38.66
C THR A 1091 -5.83 -4.59 37.92
N VAL A 1092 -5.93 -4.72 36.60
CA VAL A 1092 -4.81 -5.06 35.70
C VAL A 1092 -4.78 -4.11 34.51
N THR A 1093 -3.63 -3.95 33.86
CA THR A 1093 -3.51 -3.21 32.59
C THR A 1093 -4.04 -4.04 31.42
N GLY A 1094 -4.39 -3.38 30.30
CA GLY A 1094 -4.71 -4.07 29.05
C GLY A 1094 -3.53 -4.92 28.54
N SER A 1095 -2.29 -4.50 28.80
CA SER A 1095 -1.07 -5.23 28.47
C SER A 1095 -0.97 -6.56 29.25
N GLU A 1096 -1.20 -6.54 30.56
CA GLU A 1096 -1.22 -7.76 31.40
C GLU A 1096 -2.37 -8.70 31.03
N PHE A 1097 -3.55 -8.14 30.76
CA PHE A 1097 -4.73 -8.89 30.33
C PHE A 1097 -4.48 -9.63 29.02
N ARG A 1098 -3.94 -8.93 28.00
CA ARG A 1098 -3.49 -9.54 26.74
C ARG A 1098 -2.44 -10.62 26.99
N ASN A 1099 -1.44 -10.36 27.83
CA ASN A 1099 -0.34 -11.30 28.05
C ASN A 1099 -0.80 -12.59 28.76
N LYS A 1100 -1.80 -12.54 29.66
CA LYS A 1100 -2.41 -13.76 30.24
C LYS A 1100 -3.23 -14.55 29.22
N LEU A 1101 -3.88 -13.88 28.26
CA LEU A 1101 -4.66 -14.51 27.20
C LEU A 1101 -3.81 -15.05 26.04
N GLY A 1102 -2.64 -14.44 25.79
CA GLY A 1102 -1.74 -14.80 24.71
C GLY A 1102 -2.13 -14.19 23.35
N THR A 1103 -1.14 -14.09 22.46
CA THR A 1103 -1.27 -13.45 21.14
C THR A 1103 -2.23 -14.15 20.19
N ASN A 1104 -2.48 -15.45 20.41
CA ASN A 1104 -3.41 -16.26 19.61
C ASN A 1104 -4.87 -15.92 19.89
N HIS A 1105 -5.17 -15.26 21.00
CA HIS A 1105 -6.51 -14.79 21.37
C HIS A 1105 -6.63 -13.26 21.30
N MET A 1106 -5.52 -12.54 21.47
CA MET A 1106 -5.50 -11.07 21.43
C MET A 1106 -4.31 -10.52 20.64
N GLN A 1107 -4.56 -10.14 19.39
CA GLN A 1107 -3.52 -9.68 18.46
C GLN A 1107 -2.81 -8.41 18.94
N SER A 1108 -3.51 -7.53 19.66
CA SER A 1108 -2.95 -6.35 20.34
C SER A 1108 -3.56 -6.16 21.74
N ALA A 1109 -3.16 -5.10 22.45
CA ALA A 1109 -3.85 -4.67 23.67
C ALA A 1109 -4.73 -3.42 23.46
N THR A 1110 -4.97 -3.00 22.21
CA THR A 1110 -5.91 -1.94 21.85
C THR A 1110 -7.28 -2.56 21.58
N PHE A 1111 -8.09 -2.69 22.64
CA PHE A 1111 -9.37 -3.40 22.61
C PHE A 1111 -10.43 -2.81 23.55
N THR A 1112 -11.68 -3.20 23.30
CA THR A 1112 -12.83 -3.08 24.20
C THR A 1112 -13.28 -4.46 24.67
N ILE A 1113 -13.94 -4.52 25.83
CA ILE A 1113 -14.51 -5.76 26.39
C ILE A 1113 -15.91 -5.47 26.95
N GLU A 1114 -16.88 -6.32 26.59
CA GLU A 1114 -18.28 -6.18 26.98
C GLU A 1114 -18.82 -7.54 27.46
N GLY A 1115 -19.61 -7.55 28.54
CA GLY A 1115 -20.21 -8.78 29.07
C GLY A 1115 -21.46 -9.19 28.29
N ILE A 1116 -21.56 -10.47 27.94
CA ILE A 1116 -22.67 -11.07 27.20
C ILE A 1116 -23.25 -12.28 27.96
N GLN A 1117 -24.55 -12.53 27.76
CA GLN A 1117 -25.28 -13.68 28.34
C GLN A 1117 -24.99 -14.98 27.59
#